data_AF-A0A7M4FC12-F1
#
_entry.id   AF-A0A7M4FC12-F1
#
_cell.length_a   1.000
_cell.length_b   1.000
_cell.length_c   1.000
_cell.angle_alpha   90.00
_cell.angle_beta   90.00
_cell.angle_gamma   90.00
#
_symmetry.space_group_name_H-M   'P 1'
#
loop_
_entity.id
_entity.type
_entity.pdbx_description
1 polymer ?
#
loop_
_entity_poly.entity_id
_entity_poly.type
_entity_poly.pdbx_seq_one_letter_code
_entity_poly.pdbx_strand_id
1 'polypeptide(L)'
;MADQVLVIGSGGREHALAWKLTQSPHIKQVLVTPGNAGTAGDGKISNSVISIDDHVALAQFCRDHEIRLVVIGPEVPLAAGIVDDLTAAGVRCFGPTAKAAQLESSKSFSKAFLDRHGIPTARWKAFTSPKEACSFITNADFPALVVKASGLAAGKGVIVASNKEEACKAVHEIMQFVIHIQLWLIDHKRLMDGDEGPNTGGMGAYSPAPQISKDLFLKIRDTILQRTVDGMKKEGVPYTGVLYAGLMLTRDGPKVLEFNCRFGDPECQVILPLLKSDLYEIMQATINTRLSSSMPVWFEDSAAVTVVMASEGYPGTYAKGLEITGLAKAKELGLEVFHAGTAIKDGKVVTNGGRVLTVTAIKEDLMSALEEANKGVATIQFKGAIYRKDIGYRAIAFLRHSRGLTYKNSGVDIAAGNTLVQKIKPLAAATSRSGCNAELGGFAGLFDLKAAGYEDPILVSGTDGVGTKLKIAQVCKKHDTIGQDLVAMCVNDILAQGAEPLFFLDYFACGKLDIEVAQAVIAGIAEACKKAGCALLGGETAEMPGMYLPGEYDLAGFAVGAVERGQMLPQLERITDGDAVIGIASSGVHSNGFSLVRKIVEKSSLDFSSPVSGSGDQTLGELLLTPTKIYSKTLLHVLRSEHVKAYAHITGGGLLENIPRILPASLGVVLDARSWKMPEIFSWLHNEGNLSEEEMARTFNCGIGAILVVQKDVVQQVLKDVQRHEEAWVIGRVVSVCTDSACVKVNHLMQALQANRSLSLHKCHVFVLQKCRVCIIYSCFLGTNLEALITSTKKPTSYAQIVLVISNKAGVEGLRKSERAGIPTKVVDHKLYASRTEFDNAVDKVLEEFSVELICLAGFMRILSGPFVKKWDGKILNIHPSLLPSFKGANAHKLVLEAGVRVTGCTVHFVAEEVDAGAIIFQEAVPVKVGDTVETLSERVKEAEHRAFPAALQLVASGAVRVGEAGRVCWNVKEKY
;
A
#
# COMPACT_ATOMS: atom_id res chain seq x y z
N MET A 1 22.99 -18.73 19.04
CA MET A 1 24.39 -18.35 19.34
C MET A 1 24.52 -16.85 19.14
N ALA A 2 25.40 -16.17 19.86
CA ALA A 2 25.50 -14.71 19.82
C ALA A 2 26.89 -14.29 19.32
N ASP A 3 26.92 -13.54 18.22
CA ASP A 3 28.08 -13.24 17.41
C ASP A 3 28.93 -12.08 18.00
N GLN A 4 30.21 -12.04 17.61
CA GLN A 4 31.12 -10.94 17.93
C GLN A 4 31.41 -10.10 16.67
N VAL A 5 31.41 -8.78 16.81
CA VAL A 5 31.62 -7.84 15.69
C VAL A 5 32.75 -6.86 16.03
N LEU A 6 33.61 -6.56 15.06
CA LEU A 6 34.70 -5.59 15.18
C LEU A 6 34.41 -4.33 14.36
N VAL A 7 34.50 -3.15 14.97
CA VAL A 7 34.36 -1.84 14.31
C VAL A 7 35.72 -1.17 14.23
N ILE A 8 36.16 -0.82 13.02
CA ILE A 8 37.43 -0.14 12.76
C ILE A 8 37.22 1.38 12.83
N GLY A 9 37.95 2.07 13.71
CA GLY A 9 38.00 3.52 13.87
C GLY A 9 37.84 4.02 15.32
N SER A 10 37.54 5.30 15.49
CA SER A 10 37.55 6.00 16.79
C SER A 10 36.76 7.32 16.85
N GLY A 11 36.05 7.70 15.78
CA GLY A 11 35.21 8.90 15.72
C GLY A 11 33.78 8.69 16.24
N GLY A 12 32.95 9.74 16.12
CA GLY A 12 31.56 9.71 16.57
C GLY A 12 30.70 8.73 15.75
N ARG A 13 31.03 8.58 14.47
CA ARG A 13 30.47 7.55 13.58
C ARG A 13 30.74 6.13 14.06
N GLU A 14 31.96 5.82 14.52
CA GLU A 14 32.27 4.46 14.99
C GLU A 14 31.62 4.15 16.33
N HIS A 15 31.45 5.16 17.21
CA HIS A 15 30.61 5.02 18.40
C HIS A 15 29.14 4.75 18.00
N ALA A 16 28.55 5.55 17.11
CA ALA A 16 27.16 5.34 16.67
C ALA A 16 26.94 3.99 15.97
N LEU A 17 27.92 3.51 15.19
CA LEU A 17 27.91 2.15 14.63
C LEU A 17 27.90 1.10 15.73
N ALA A 18 28.80 1.19 16.72
CA ALA A 18 28.87 0.24 17.83
C ALA A 18 27.57 0.26 18.66
N TRP A 19 27.08 1.45 19.05
CA TRP A 19 25.80 1.67 19.74
C TRP A 19 24.61 1.08 18.99
N LYS A 20 24.58 1.16 17.66
CA LYS A 20 23.48 0.57 16.88
C LYS A 20 23.61 -0.96 16.76
N LEU A 21 24.83 -1.48 16.71
CA LEU A 21 25.09 -2.93 16.67
C LEU A 21 24.76 -3.61 18.01
N THR A 22 24.99 -2.99 19.16
CA THR A 22 24.65 -3.60 20.46
C THR A 22 23.15 -3.85 20.65
N GLN A 23 22.30 -3.08 19.96
CA GLN A 23 20.84 -3.25 19.95
C GLN A 23 20.39 -4.55 19.28
N SER A 24 21.25 -5.17 18.45
CA SER A 24 20.96 -6.47 17.83
C SER A 24 20.83 -7.56 18.91
N PRO A 25 19.76 -8.40 18.88
CA PRO A 25 19.66 -9.57 19.74
C PRO A 25 20.69 -10.65 19.39
N HIS A 26 21.24 -10.62 18.17
CA HIS A 26 22.23 -11.58 17.68
C HIS A 26 23.65 -11.27 18.15
N ILE A 27 23.95 -10.04 18.55
CA ILE A 27 25.31 -9.62 18.92
C ILE A 27 25.56 -9.79 20.42
N LYS A 28 26.61 -10.56 20.75
CA LYS A 28 27.16 -10.74 22.10
C LYS A 28 27.99 -9.52 22.53
N GLN A 29 28.92 -9.11 21.68
CA GLN A 29 29.96 -8.13 21.99
C GLN A 29 30.35 -7.36 20.73
N VAL A 30 30.61 -6.06 20.89
CA VAL A 30 31.19 -5.20 19.86
C VAL A 30 32.56 -4.74 20.31
N LEU A 31 33.60 -5.17 19.61
CA LEU A 31 34.94 -4.64 19.75
C LEU A 31 35.08 -3.39 18.89
N VAL A 32 35.74 -2.35 19.38
CA VAL A 32 36.07 -1.14 18.60
C VAL A 32 37.57 -0.91 18.65
N THR A 33 38.22 -0.62 17.52
CA THR A 33 39.68 -0.47 17.49
C THR A 33 40.15 0.73 16.64
N PRO A 34 40.95 1.66 17.21
CA PRO A 34 41.34 1.75 18.62
C PRO A 34 40.19 2.21 19.55
N GLY A 35 39.08 2.70 19.01
CA GLY A 35 37.96 3.25 19.78
C GLY A 35 38.27 4.57 20.47
N ASN A 36 37.40 5.00 21.38
CA ASN A 36 37.54 6.21 22.20
C ASN A 36 36.96 5.99 23.62
N ALA A 37 36.88 7.05 24.44
CA ALA A 37 36.42 6.93 25.83
C ALA A 37 34.96 6.43 25.96
N GLY A 38 34.10 6.73 24.99
CA GLY A 38 32.70 6.29 25.03
C GLY A 38 32.52 4.81 24.68
N THR A 39 33.38 4.27 23.81
CA THR A 39 33.37 2.84 23.44
C THR A 39 34.18 1.95 24.39
N ALA A 40 34.79 2.53 25.43
CA ALA A 40 35.69 1.82 26.34
C ALA A 40 34.99 0.82 27.28
N GLY A 41 33.66 0.93 27.47
CA GLY A 41 32.92 0.03 28.39
C GLY A 41 31.42 0.33 28.55
N ASP A 42 30.69 0.65 27.46
CA ASP A 42 29.22 0.77 27.52
C ASP A 42 28.54 -0.56 27.15
N GLY A 43 28.11 -1.32 28.17
CA GLY A 43 27.33 -2.55 28.02
C GLY A 43 28.05 -3.67 27.28
N LYS A 44 27.75 -3.83 25.97
CA LYS A 44 28.38 -4.83 25.08
C LYS A 44 29.61 -4.29 24.33
N ILE A 45 29.97 -3.01 24.49
CA ILE A 45 31.06 -2.35 23.75
C ILE A 45 32.35 -2.37 24.57
N SER A 46 33.48 -2.70 23.93
CA SER A 46 34.82 -2.65 24.53
C SER A 46 35.89 -2.31 23.48
N ASN A 47 36.93 -1.57 23.87
CA ASN A 47 38.01 -1.20 22.96
C ASN A 47 39.05 -2.35 22.81
N SER A 48 39.69 -2.43 21.64
CA SER A 48 40.84 -3.31 21.37
C SER A 48 42.04 -2.53 20.81
N VAL A 49 43.25 -2.95 21.17
CA VAL A 49 44.54 -2.32 20.83
C VAL A 49 45.22 -2.97 19.62
N ILE A 50 44.48 -3.75 18.81
CA ILE A 50 45.00 -4.36 17.58
C ILE A 50 45.39 -3.28 16.55
N SER A 51 46.46 -3.50 15.80
CA SER A 51 46.84 -2.61 14.69
C SER A 51 45.84 -2.73 13.55
N ILE A 52 45.44 -1.59 12.98
CA ILE A 52 44.57 -1.55 11.80
C ILE A 52 45.36 -1.57 10.48
N ASP A 53 46.67 -1.31 10.55
CA ASP A 53 47.58 -1.24 9.40
C ASP A 53 48.28 -2.59 9.12
N ASP A 54 48.27 -3.53 10.08
CA ASP A 54 48.73 -4.91 9.89
C ASP A 54 47.52 -5.83 9.64
N HIS A 55 47.14 -5.97 8.37
CA HIS A 55 46.02 -6.80 7.96
C HIS A 55 46.21 -8.30 8.31
N VAL A 56 47.45 -8.79 8.48
CA VAL A 56 47.74 -10.19 8.79
C VAL A 56 47.52 -10.47 10.28
N ALA A 57 48.05 -9.60 11.14
CA ALA A 57 47.77 -9.64 12.58
C ALA A 57 46.29 -9.39 12.88
N LEU A 58 45.64 -8.48 12.15
CA LEU A 58 44.19 -8.22 12.26
C LEU A 58 43.35 -9.44 11.83
N ALA A 59 43.70 -10.11 10.73
CA ALA A 59 43.03 -11.34 10.32
C ALA A 59 43.19 -12.46 11.34
N GLN A 60 44.36 -12.57 11.99
CA GLN A 60 44.57 -13.55 13.06
C GLN A 60 43.78 -13.19 14.32
N PHE A 61 43.82 -11.93 14.76
CA PHE A 61 43.01 -11.41 15.87
C PHE A 61 41.51 -11.71 15.66
N CYS A 62 41.00 -11.53 14.43
CA CYS A 62 39.62 -11.86 14.09
C CYS A 62 39.29 -13.36 14.20
N ARG A 63 40.25 -14.27 13.94
CA ARG A 63 40.08 -15.71 14.18
C ARG A 63 40.10 -16.03 15.68
N ASP A 64 41.09 -15.51 16.40
CA ASP A 64 41.31 -15.78 17.82
C ASP A 64 40.15 -15.28 18.71
N HIS A 65 39.44 -14.24 18.28
CA HIS A 65 38.30 -13.64 18.99
C HIS A 65 36.94 -13.99 18.36
N GLU A 66 36.86 -14.99 17.48
CA GLU A 66 35.62 -15.45 16.82
C GLU A 66 34.81 -14.31 16.14
N ILE A 67 35.49 -13.33 15.54
CA ILE A 67 34.86 -12.16 14.93
C ILE A 67 34.10 -12.57 13.68
N ARG A 68 32.77 -12.48 13.76
CA ARG A 68 31.84 -12.87 12.70
C ARG A 68 31.74 -11.84 11.57
N LEU A 69 32.01 -10.58 11.89
CA LEU A 69 31.92 -9.44 10.99
C LEU A 69 32.91 -8.34 11.40
N VAL A 70 33.63 -7.78 10.44
CA VAL A 70 34.39 -6.53 10.57
C VAL A 70 33.64 -5.41 9.84
N VAL A 71 33.48 -4.25 10.48
CA VAL A 71 32.78 -3.07 9.95
C VAL A 71 33.77 -1.92 9.87
N ILE A 72 33.99 -1.39 8.66
CA ILE A 72 35.01 -0.36 8.44
C ILE A 72 34.36 1.02 8.46
N GLY A 73 34.71 1.84 9.47
CA GLY A 73 34.23 3.21 9.61
C GLY A 73 34.93 4.24 8.70
N PRO A 74 36.27 4.38 8.76
CA PRO A 74 37.01 5.40 8.02
C PRO A 74 37.45 4.98 6.61
N GLU A 75 37.71 5.99 5.78
CA GLU A 75 38.10 5.86 4.37
C GLU A 75 39.51 5.31 4.11
N VAL A 76 40.46 5.55 5.02
CA VAL A 76 41.88 5.21 4.79
C VAL A 76 42.09 3.69 4.70
N PRO A 77 41.59 2.85 5.63
CA PRO A 77 41.70 1.39 5.50
C PRO A 77 41.00 0.82 4.25
N LEU A 78 39.87 1.40 3.84
CA LEU A 78 39.17 1.00 2.61
C LEU A 78 40.05 1.20 1.36
N ALA A 79 40.70 2.36 1.26
CA ALA A 79 41.63 2.63 0.16
C ALA A 79 42.94 1.84 0.25
N ALA A 80 43.33 1.40 1.45
CA ALA A 80 44.50 0.55 1.70
C ALA A 80 44.26 -0.94 1.40
N GLY A 81 43.02 -1.37 1.15
CA GLY A 81 42.69 -2.77 0.79
C GLY A 81 42.34 -3.69 1.96
N ILE A 82 42.03 -3.14 3.15
CA ILE A 82 41.68 -3.93 4.33
C ILE A 82 40.55 -4.95 4.07
N VAL A 83 39.59 -4.60 3.20
CA VAL A 83 38.46 -5.47 2.83
C VAL A 83 38.93 -6.62 1.94
N ASP A 84 39.82 -6.34 0.98
CA ASP A 84 40.37 -7.34 0.06
C ASP A 84 41.20 -8.39 0.84
N ASP A 85 42.13 -7.93 1.67
CA ASP A 85 43.06 -8.79 2.42
C ASP A 85 42.35 -9.62 3.51
N LEU A 86 41.46 -9.00 4.29
CA LEU A 86 40.68 -9.73 5.30
C LEU A 86 39.73 -10.75 4.64
N THR A 87 39.10 -10.42 3.51
CA THR A 87 38.23 -11.37 2.78
C THR A 87 39.05 -12.53 2.21
N ALA A 88 40.25 -12.27 1.67
CA ALA A 88 41.18 -13.32 1.24
C ALA A 88 41.63 -14.23 2.40
N ALA A 89 41.76 -13.66 3.61
CA ALA A 89 42.04 -14.40 4.85
C ALA A 89 40.80 -15.07 5.50
N GLY A 90 39.65 -15.07 4.81
CA GLY A 90 38.40 -15.72 5.24
C GLY A 90 37.54 -14.91 6.23
N VAL A 91 37.92 -13.68 6.55
CA VAL A 91 37.22 -12.79 7.49
C VAL A 91 36.18 -11.94 6.75
N ARG A 92 34.93 -11.96 7.23
CA ARG A 92 33.81 -11.24 6.60
C ARG A 92 33.86 -9.75 6.89
N CYS A 93 33.86 -8.91 5.86
CA CYS A 93 33.97 -7.45 5.98
C CYS A 93 32.78 -6.70 5.39
N PHE A 94 32.31 -5.66 6.08
CA PHE A 94 31.35 -4.68 5.58
C PHE A 94 32.07 -3.40 5.15
N GLY A 95 32.31 -3.28 3.85
CA GLY A 95 32.93 -2.15 3.18
C GLY A 95 33.26 -2.49 1.73
N PRO A 96 33.55 -1.49 0.88
CA PRO A 96 34.02 -1.73 -0.48
C PRO A 96 35.50 -2.15 -0.53
N THR A 97 35.88 -2.91 -1.55
CA THR A 97 37.29 -3.19 -1.90
C THR A 97 38.05 -1.92 -2.26
N ALA A 98 39.39 -1.94 -2.23
CA ALA A 98 40.21 -0.79 -2.64
C ALA A 98 39.92 -0.32 -4.07
N LYS A 99 39.55 -1.24 -4.97
CA LYS A 99 39.10 -0.91 -6.34
C LYS A 99 37.74 -0.21 -6.33
N ALA A 100 36.78 -0.68 -5.54
CA ALA A 100 35.47 -0.02 -5.41
C ALA A 100 35.56 1.33 -4.68
N ALA A 101 36.50 1.46 -3.74
CA ALA A 101 36.80 2.68 -3.00
C ALA A 101 37.41 3.81 -3.87
N GLN A 102 37.80 3.54 -5.13
CA GLN A 102 38.27 4.55 -6.07
C GLN A 102 37.22 5.63 -6.38
N LEU A 103 35.93 5.37 -6.13
CA LEU A 103 34.87 6.38 -6.20
C LEU A 103 35.06 7.54 -5.20
N GLU A 104 35.71 7.29 -4.05
CA GLU A 104 36.14 8.32 -3.08
C GLU A 104 37.61 8.68 -3.25
N SER A 105 38.50 7.68 -3.28
CA SER A 105 39.95 7.91 -3.19
C SER A 105 40.57 8.54 -4.43
N SER A 106 39.93 8.40 -5.60
CA SER A 106 40.39 9.01 -6.86
C SER A 106 39.27 9.83 -7.49
N LYS A 107 39.28 11.13 -7.23
CA LYS A 107 38.26 12.06 -7.78
C LYS A 107 38.29 12.09 -9.30
N SER A 108 39.45 11.91 -9.93
CA SER A 108 39.59 11.74 -11.38
C SER A 108 38.96 10.44 -11.91
N PHE A 109 39.10 9.31 -11.20
CA PHE A 109 38.39 8.07 -11.54
C PHE A 109 36.88 8.25 -11.39
N SER A 110 36.44 8.73 -10.23
CA SER A 110 35.04 8.98 -9.86
C SER A 110 34.32 9.84 -10.90
N LYS A 111 34.96 10.94 -11.33
CA LYS A 111 34.46 11.83 -12.39
C LYS A 111 34.41 11.17 -13.76
N ALA A 112 35.45 10.44 -14.17
CA ALA A 112 35.44 9.70 -15.43
C ALA A 112 34.42 8.55 -15.45
N PHE A 113 34.14 7.94 -14.29
CA PHE A 113 33.10 6.91 -14.13
C PHE A 113 31.70 7.51 -14.29
N LEU A 114 31.42 8.66 -13.66
CA LEU A 114 30.15 9.39 -13.81
C LEU A 114 29.86 9.70 -15.29
N ASP A 115 30.86 10.14 -16.05
CA ASP A 115 30.72 10.39 -17.49
C ASP A 115 30.46 9.09 -18.29
N ARG A 116 31.21 8.00 -18.03
CA ARG A 116 31.05 6.70 -18.73
C ARG A 116 29.64 6.11 -18.63
N HIS A 117 28.97 6.29 -17.49
CA HIS A 117 27.62 5.74 -17.24
C HIS A 117 26.50 6.78 -17.34
N GLY A 118 26.80 7.99 -17.85
CA GLY A 118 25.80 9.05 -18.05
C GLY A 118 25.10 9.48 -16.76
N ILE A 119 25.86 9.62 -15.67
CA ILE A 119 25.36 9.99 -14.34
C ILE A 119 25.55 11.50 -14.15
N PRO A 120 24.49 12.29 -13.84
CA PRO A 120 24.58 13.75 -13.83
C PRO A 120 25.63 14.30 -12.86
N THR A 121 26.57 15.10 -13.37
CA THR A 121 27.62 15.78 -12.57
C THR A 121 28.01 17.13 -13.21
N ALA A 122 28.87 17.91 -12.56
CA ALA A 122 29.38 19.18 -13.08
C ALA A 122 30.41 18.97 -14.22
N ARG A 123 30.47 19.90 -15.19
CA ARG A 123 31.54 19.94 -16.21
C ARG A 123 32.91 20.06 -15.53
N TRP A 124 33.92 19.34 -16.04
CA TRP A 124 35.22 19.19 -15.39
C TRP A 124 36.32 18.83 -16.39
N LYS A 125 37.59 18.89 -15.95
CA LYS A 125 38.76 18.30 -16.61
C LYS A 125 39.85 18.08 -15.53
N ALA A 126 40.69 17.06 -15.69
CA ALA A 126 41.84 16.81 -14.82
C ALA A 126 43.15 17.31 -15.44
N PHE A 127 44.11 17.67 -14.58
CA PHE A 127 45.41 18.21 -14.96
C PHE A 127 46.49 17.73 -13.99
N THR A 128 47.72 17.57 -14.49
CA THR A 128 48.94 17.40 -13.68
C THR A 128 49.83 18.66 -13.72
N SER A 129 49.57 19.57 -14.66
CA SER A 129 50.32 20.81 -14.89
C SER A 129 49.51 22.04 -14.45
N PRO A 130 50.01 22.85 -13.48
CA PRO A 130 49.35 24.09 -13.06
C PRO A 130 49.08 25.07 -14.22
N LYS A 131 49.99 25.16 -15.18
CA LYS A 131 49.86 26.06 -16.35
C LYS A 131 48.67 25.68 -17.24
N GLU A 132 48.44 24.39 -17.43
CA GLU A 132 47.30 23.89 -18.23
C GLU A 132 45.97 24.05 -17.49
N ALA A 133 45.95 23.82 -16.18
CA ALA A 133 44.78 24.03 -15.34
C ALA A 133 44.37 25.51 -15.34
N CYS A 134 45.32 26.44 -15.16
CA CYS A 134 45.05 27.87 -15.27
C CYS A 134 44.56 28.27 -16.67
N SER A 135 45.18 27.75 -17.74
CA SER A 135 44.71 27.99 -19.12
C SER A 135 43.27 27.54 -19.34
N PHE A 136 42.87 26.39 -18.79
CA PHE A 136 41.48 25.92 -18.84
C PHE A 136 40.52 26.81 -18.04
N ILE A 137 40.88 27.22 -16.83
CA ILE A 137 40.08 28.15 -16.00
C ILE A 137 39.86 29.47 -16.72
N THR A 138 40.91 30.03 -17.33
CA THR A 138 40.83 31.27 -18.11
C THR A 138 39.92 31.11 -19.33
N ASN A 139 40.09 30.04 -20.11
CA ASN A 139 39.42 29.88 -21.42
C ASN A 139 38.05 29.17 -21.38
N ALA A 140 37.60 28.64 -20.25
CA ALA A 140 36.30 27.98 -20.15
C ALA A 140 35.11 28.93 -20.39
N ASP A 141 34.11 28.43 -21.14
CA ASP A 141 32.81 29.06 -21.42
C ASP A 141 31.85 29.08 -20.20
N PHE A 142 32.29 28.53 -19.07
CA PHE A 142 31.53 28.37 -17.84
C PHE A 142 32.37 28.72 -16.60
N PRO A 143 31.76 28.97 -15.44
CA PRO A 143 32.49 29.22 -14.20
C PRO A 143 33.22 27.97 -13.70
N ALA A 144 34.39 27.70 -14.26
CA ALA A 144 35.34 26.67 -13.83
C ALA A 144 36.07 27.09 -12.52
N LEU A 145 35.29 27.43 -11.49
CA LEU A 145 35.77 28.05 -10.25
C LEU A 145 35.97 27.06 -9.09
N VAL A 146 35.72 25.77 -9.32
CA VAL A 146 35.84 24.72 -8.29
C VAL A 146 36.99 23.79 -8.66
N VAL A 147 38.07 23.84 -7.89
CA VAL A 147 39.29 23.05 -8.11
C VAL A 147 39.39 21.98 -7.02
N LYS A 148 39.66 20.72 -7.38
CA LYS A 148 39.71 19.58 -6.44
C LYS A 148 41.03 18.82 -6.55
N ALA A 149 41.63 18.47 -5.41
CA ALA A 149 42.75 17.53 -5.38
C ALA A 149 42.24 16.08 -5.57
N SER A 150 42.86 15.29 -6.44
CA SER A 150 42.62 13.84 -6.51
C SER A 150 43.43 13.13 -5.43
N GLY A 151 42.84 12.15 -4.72
CA GLY A 151 43.39 11.58 -3.49
C GLY A 151 42.43 11.72 -2.29
N LEU A 152 42.70 10.94 -1.24
CA LEU A 152 42.08 11.12 0.08
C LEU A 152 42.67 12.33 0.79
N ALA A 153 41.81 13.13 1.40
CA ALA A 153 42.22 14.33 2.13
C ALA A 153 41.30 14.65 3.34
N ALA A 154 40.59 13.66 3.91
CA ALA A 154 39.73 13.84 5.09
C ALA A 154 38.75 15.04 5.01
N GLY A 155 38.02 15.16 3.88
CA GLY A 155 37.12 16.30 3.58
C GLY A 155 37.83 17.63 3.24
N LYS A 156 39.13 17.75 3.54
CA LYS A 156 40.03 18.83 3.13
C LYS A 156 40.38 18.70 1.62
N GLY A 157 39.35 18.65 0.74
CA GLY A 157 39.42 18.15 -0.66
C GLY A 157 39.11 19.10 -1.85
N VAL A 158 38.69 20.36 -1.66
CA VAL A 158 38.25 21.31 -2.72
C VAL A 158 38.66 22.79 -2.46
N ILE A 159 38.76 23.67 -3.45
CA ILE A 159 38.58 25.13 -3.26
C ILE A 159 37.47 25.61 -4.18
N VAL A 160 36.59 26.47 -3.65
CA VAL A 160 35.52 27.16 -4.38
C VAL A 160 35.89 28.63 -4.44
N ALA A 161 36.39 29.07 -5.59
CA ALA A 161 36.80 30.45 -5.82
C ALA A 161 35.63 31.34 -6.22
N SER A 162 35.74 32.63 -5.93
CA SER A 162 34.78 33.69 -6.30
C SER A 162 34.97 34.14 -7.76
N ASN A 163 36.19 34.02 -8.30
CA ASN A 163 36.54 34.47 -9.65
C ASN A 163 37.68 33.62 -10.28
N LYS A 164 37.95 33.82 -11.58
CA LYS A 164 38.94 33.03 -12.35
C LYS A 164 40.38 33.21 -11.86
N GLU A 165 40.73 34.35 -11.28
CA GLU A 165 42.08 34.65 -10.77
C GLU A 165 42.33 33.94 -9.43
N GLU A 166 41.38 34.00 -8.52
CA GLU A 166 41.35 33.21 -7.29
C GLU A 166 41.33 31.70 -7.59
N ALA A 167 40.66 31.24 -8.64
CA ALA A 167 40.71 29.85 -9.09
C ALA A 167 42.10 29.45 -9.64
N CYS A 168 42.81 30.36 -10.32
CA CYS A 168 44.19 30.11 -10.75
C CYS A 168 45.19 30.13 -9.58
N LYS A 169 44.96 30.99 -8.57
CA LYS A 169 45.70 30.98 -7.31
C LYS A 169 45.46 29.67 -6.56
N ALA A 170 44.20 29.23 -6.47
CA ALA A 170 43.81 27.94 -5.91
C ALA A 170 44.49 26.76 -6.62
N VAL A 171 44.69 26.76 -7.94
CA VAL A 171 45.48 25.71 -8.62
C VAL A 171 46.90 25.58 -8.07
N HIS A 172 47.55 26.69 -7.72
CA HIS A 172 48.90 26.68 -7.15
C HIS A 172 48.88 26.32 -5.65
N GLU A 173 47.89 26.80 -4.91
CA GLU A 173 47.69 26.49 -3.48
C GLU A 173 47.20 25.05 -3.24
N ILE A 174 46.54 24.41 -4.21
CA ILE A 174 46.01 23.04 -4.10
C ILE A 174 47.10 21.97 -4.18
N MET A 175 48.31 22.34 -4.59
CA MET A 175 49.48 21.50 -4.29
C MET A 175 49.80 21.46 -2.77
N GLN A 176 49.09 22.24 -1.92
CA GLN A 176 49.14 22.25 -0.43
C GLN A 176 47.81 22.69 0.31
N PHE A 177 46.68 21.95 0.20
CA PHE A 177 45.45 21.95 1.09
C PHE A 177 44.49 23.21 1.19
N VAL A 178 43.16 23.28 0.86
CA VAL A 178 42.06 22.43 0.28
C VAL A 178 40.89 22.00 1.28
N ILE A 179 39.53 22.22 1.06
CA ILE A 179 38.26 21.75 1.80
C ILE A 179 36.83 21.85 1.08
N HIS A 180 35.90 20.82 1.09
CA HIS A 180 34.36 20.77 0.86
C HIS A 180 33.81 19.41 0.23
N ILE A 181 32.52 18.96 0.04
CA ILE A 181 31.10 19.04 0.65
C ILE A 181 30.02 18.07 -0.02
N GLN A 182 28.95 17.56 0.66
CA GLN A 182 27.95 16.49 0.21
C GLN A 182 26.49 16.53 0.84
N LEU A 183 25.51 15.61 0.51
CA LEU A 183 24.05 15.63 0.95
C LEU A 183 23.13 14.38 0.64
N TRP A 184 22.48 13.75 1.65
CA TRP A 184 21.08 13.16 1.60
C TRP A 184 20.22 13.48 2.84
N LEU A 185 20.90 14.04 3.81
CA LEU A 185 20.54 14.71 5.04
C LEU A 185 21.53 15.90 5.07
N ILE A 186 21.26 16.97 5.79
CA ILE A 186 22.10 18.17 5.68
C ILE A 186 23.00 18.31 6.90
N ASP A 187 24.29 18.49 6.63
CA ASP A 187 25.33 18.76 7.60
C ASP A 187 25.81 20.21 7.50
N HIS A 188 26.35 20.73 8.60
CA HIS A 188 26.84 22.10 8.70
C HIS A 188 28.37 22.10 8.84
N LYS A 189 29.10 22.16 7.72
CA LYS A 189 30.58 22.20 7.72
C LYS A 189 31.18 23.49 8.29
N ARG A 190 30.45 24.61 8.32
CA ARG A 190 30.95 25.92 8.78
C ARG A 190 30.99 26.01 10.31
N LEU A 191 32.06 26.58 10.86
CA LEU A 191 32.37 26.59 12.29
C LEU A 191 31.34 27.35 13.14
N MET A 192 30.88 28.50 12.66
CA MET A 192 30.04 29.45 13.40
C MET A 192 28.56 29.35 12.98
N ASP A 193 27.67 29.82 13.85
CA ASP A 193 26.25 30.04 13.52
C ASP A 193 26.12 30.94 12.27
N GLY A 194 25.02 30.82 11.52
CA GLY A 194 24.81 31.55 10.25
C GLY A 194 25.54 30.96 9.03
N ASP A 195 26.19 29.80 9.18
CA ASP A 195 27.14 29.21 8.21
C ASP A 195 28.41 30.07 8.00
N GLU A 196 28.88 30.76 9.04
CA GLU A 196 30.10 31.59 9.02
C GLU A 196 31.38 30.87 9.48
N GLY A 197 32.53 31.55 9.33
CA GLY A 197 33.84 31.07 9.78
C GLY A 197 34.48 30.02 8.86
N PRO A 198 35.59 29.38 9.29
CA PRO A 198 36.29 28.37 8.50
C PRO A 198 35.47 27.08 8.33
N ASN A 199 35.83 26.29 7.32
CA ASN A 199 35.25 24.96 7.11
C ASN A 199 35.89 23.91 8.04
N THR A 200 35.06 23.00 8.52
CA THR A 200 35.39 21.91 9.45
C THR A 200 35.04 20.55 8.83
N GLY A 201 35.18 19.46 9.59
CA GLY A 201 34.63 18.15 9.21
C GLY A 201 33.09 18.08 9.27
N GLY A 202 32.43 19.07 9.88
CA GLY A 202 31.01 19.07 10.23
C GLY A 202 30.83 19.42 11.71
N MET A 203 30.01 20.45 11.99
CA MET A 203 29.62 20.95 13.32
C MET A 203 28.23 20.47 13.78
N GLY A 204 27.52 19.74 12.93
CA GLY A 204 26.23 19.14 13.23
C GLY A 204 25.56 18.63 11.95
N ALA A 205 24.51 17.84 12.11
CA ALA A 205 23.72 17.30 11.01
C ALA A 205 22.26 17.08 11.43
N TYR A 206 21.36 16.97 10.45
CA TYR A 206 19.96 16.62 10.70
C TYR A 206 19.37 15.76 9.58
N SER A 207 18.43 14.90 9.95
CA SER A 207 17.71 13.98 9.07
C SER A 207 16.24 13.88 9.51
N PRO A 208 15.25 13.78 8.60
CA PRO A 208 15.38 13.87 7.14
C PRO A 208 15.60 15.33 6.66
N ALA A 209 16.05 15.50 5.41
CA ALA A 209 16.13 16.81 4.74
C ALA A 209 14.79 17.13 4.03
N PRO A 210 13.95 18.07 4.53
CA PRO A 210 12.60 18.30 4.01
C PRO A 210 12.55 18.90 2.59
N GLN A 211 13.69 19.32 2.03
CA GLN A 211 13.81 19.82 0.67
C GLN A 211 13.77 18.68 -0.39
N ILE A 212 13.81 17.40 0.02
CA ILE A 212 13.74 16.24 -0.88
C ILE A 212 12.35 15.61 -0.82
N SER A 213 11.58 15.70 -1.92
CA SER A 213 10.30 14.98 -2.05
C SER A 213 10.51 13.48 -2.31
N LYS A 214 9.49 12.65 -2.04
CA LYS A 214 9.54 11.20 -2.36
C LYS A 214 9.80 10.98 -3.87
N ASP A 215 9.27 11.82 -4.75
CA ASP A 215 9.55 11.78 -6.20
C ASP A 215 11.01 12.10 -6.55
N LEU A 216 11.58 13.12 -5.90
CA LEU A 216 12.99 13.49 -6.08
C LEU A 216 13.94 12.42 -5.52
N PHE A 217 13.55 11.73 -4.44
CA PHE A 217 14.27 10.55 -3.94
C PHE A 217 14.32 9.44 -4.98
N LEU A 218 13.18 9.05 -5.56
CA LEU A 218 13.12 8.02 -6.60
C LEU A 218 14.01 8.40 -7.80
N LYS A 219 13.95 9.67 -8.24
CA LYS A 219 14.85 10.18 -9.29
C LYS A 219 16.33 10.08 -8.91
N ILE A 220 16.72 10.38 -7.67
CA ILE A 220 18.10 10.24 -7.17
C ILE A 220 18.52 8.77 -7.12
N ARG A 221 17.65 7.88 -6.62
CA ARG A 221 17.87 6.43 -6.58
C ARG A 221 18.15 5.89 -7.98
N ASP A 222 17.29 6.21 -8.94
CA ASP A 222 17.29 5.57 -10.27
C ASP A 222 18.28 6.20 -11.26
N THR A 223 18.58 7.49 -11.12
CA THR A 223 19.53 8.18 -12.03
C THR A 223 20.94 8.31 -11.50
N ILE A 224 21.18 8.06 -10.20
CA ILE A 224 22.50 8.20 -9.57
C ILE A 224 22.90 6.93 -8.82
N LEU A 225 22.19 6.54 -7.77
CA LEU A 225 22.63 5.47 -6.86
C LEU A 225 22.67 4.11 -7.57
N GLN A 226 21.55 3.71 -8.19
CA GLN A 226 21.39 2.44 -8.88
C GLN A 226 22.34 2.35 -10.09
N ARG A 227 22.42 3.41 -10.92
CA ARG A 227 23.40 3.50 -12.02
C ARG A 227 24.86 3.38 -11.57
N THR A 228 25.20 3.88 -10.38
CA THR A 228 26.55 3.74 -9.84
C THR A 228 26.84 2.28 -9.48
N VAL A 229 25.93 1.61 -8.79
CA VAL A 229 26.07 0.18 -8.43
C VAL A 229 26.11 -0.71 -9.68
N ASP A 230 25.22 -0.48 -10.65
CA ASP A 230 25.16 -1.24 -11.90
C ASP A 230 26.37 -0.98 -12.80
N GLY A 231 26.85 0.27 -12.90
CA GLY A 231 28.05 0.64 -13.64
C GLY A 231 29.31 0.00 -13.06
N MET A 232 29.45 0.01 -11.73
CA MET A 232 30.56 -0.64 -11.02
C MET A 232 30.54 -2.17 -11.22
N LYS A 233 29.35 -2.79 -11.11
CA LYS A 233 29.14 -4.21 -11.42
C LYS A 233 29.47 -4.55 -12.89
N LYS A 234 29.11 -3.68 -13.84
CA LYS A 234 29.38 -3.82 -15.27
C LYS A 234 30.87 -3.69 -15.60
N GLU A 235 31.62 -2.89 -14.85
CA GLU A 235 33.09 -2.78 -14.96
C GLU A 235 33.84 -3.91 -14.21
N GLY A 236 33.12 -4.92 -13.68
CA GLY A 236 33.72 -6.06 -12.99
C GLY A 236 34.22 -5.77 -11.57
N VAL A 237 33.85 -4.62 -11.00
CA VAL A 237 34.25 -4.16 -9.66
C VAL A 237 32.97 -3.95 -8.84
N PRO A 238 32.27 -5.01 -8.39
CA PRO A 238 31.00 -4.88 -7.69
C PRO A 238 31.16 -4.07 -6.40
N TYR A 239 30.26 -3.11 -6.19
CA TYR A 239 30.26 -2.26 -5.00
C TYR A 239 29.44 -2.91 -3.87
N THR A 240 30.03 -2.97 -2.67
CA THR A 240 29.41 -3.56 -1.47
C THR A 240 29.68 -2.65 -0.26
N GLY A 241 28.73 -2.53 0.66
CA GLY A 241 28.79 -1.61 1.80
C GLY A 241 28.01 -0.31 1.55
N VAL A 242 28.40 0.79 2.20
CA VAL A 242 27.70 2.09 2.09
C VAL A 242 28.20 2.87 0.89
N LEU A 243 27.30 3.21 -0.04
CA LEU A 243 27.55 4.23 -1.05
C LEU A 243 26.92 5.55 -0.57
N TYR A 244 27.75 6.49 -0.12
CA TYR A 244 27.32 7.83 0.23
C TYR A 244 27.52 8.74 -1.00
N ALA A 245 26.43 9.31 -1.50
CA ALA A 245 26.42 10.21 -2.64
C ALA A 245 25.87 11.57 -2.21
N GLY A 246 26.63 12.63 -2.49
CA GLY A 246 26.23 14.00 -2.16
C GLY A 246 26.06 14.88 -3.39
N LEU A 247 25.01 15.69 -3.31
CA LEU A 247 24.29 16.16 -4.47
C LEU A 247 24.07 17.66 -4.39
N MET A 248 24.27 18.35 -5.51
CA MET A 248 23.74 19.70 -5.70
C MET A 248 22.39 19.61 -6.38
N LEU A 249 21.35 20.16 -5.76
CA LEU A 249 20.05 20.33 -6.40
C LEU A 249 20.11 21.58 -7.29
N THR A 250 20.23 21.37 -8.60
CA THR A 250 20.28 22.45 -9.61
C THR A 250 18.92 22.60 -10.30
N ARG A 251 18.73 23.68 -11.08
CA ARG A 251 17.54 23.86 -11.91
C ARG A 251 17.31 22.70 -12.90
N ASP A 252 18.39 22.04 -13.32
CA ASP A 252 18.36 20.88 -14.22
C ASP A 252 18.12 19.54 -13.47
N GLY A 253 17.98 19.58 -12.14
CA GLY A 253 17.87 18.42 -11.26
C GLY A 253 19.12 18.14 -10.40
N PRO A 254 19.18 16.96 -9.74
CA PRO A 254 20.30 16.58 -8.88
C PRO A 254 21.56 16.28 -9.69
N LYS A 255 22.72 16.74 -9.21
CA LYS A 255 24.04 16.46 -9.81
C LYS A 255 25.05 16.05 -8.74
N VAL A 256 25.81 14.99 -9.00
CA VAL A 256 26.84 14.42 -8.10
C VAL A 256 28.03 15.37 -7.96
N LEU A 257 28.42 15.66 -6.72
CA LEU A 257 29.58 16.48 -6.39
C LEU A 257 30.87 15.65 -6.21
N GLU A 258 30.72 14.44 -5.66
CA GLU A 258 31.72 13.41 -5.36
C GLU A 258 30.97 12.19 -4.75
N PHE A 259 31.67 11.10 -4.42
CA PHE A 259 31.15 9.99 -3.61
C PHE A 259 32.04 9.79 -2.37
N ASN A 260 31.48 9.19 -1.33
CA ASN A 260 32.21 8.66 -0.18
C ASN A 260 31.78 7.19 0.05
N CYS A 261 32.68 6.38 0.59
CA CYS A 261 32.60 4.91 0.58
C CYS A 261 32.20 4.27 1.92
N ARG A 262 31.64 5.08 2.81
CA ARG A 262 31.39 4.85 4.25
C ARG A 262 30.40 5.90 4.75
N PHE A 263 29.84 5.73 5.94
CA PHE A 263 29.00 6.77 6.55
C PHE A 263 29.78 8.08 6.76
N GLY A 264 29.09 9.22 6.73
CA GLY A 264 29.64 10.51 7.15
C GLY A 264 29.75 10.62 8.68
N ASP A 265 30.44 11.64 9.15
CA ASP A 265 30.56 12.03 10.55
C ASP A 265 30.53 13.57 10.59
N PRO A 266 29.46 14.22 11.09
CA PRO A 266 28.48 13.68 12.03
C PRO A 266 27.21 13.04 11.43
N GLU A 267 27.17 12.77 10.12
CA GLU A 267 25.96 12.25 9.45
C GLU A 267 25.47 10.89 10.00
N CYS A 268 26.38 9.99 10.38
CA CYS A 268 26.01 8.68 10.95
C CYS A 268 25.16 8.82 12.22
N GLN A 269 25.47 9.82 13.05
CA GLN A 269 24.84 10.12 14.33
C GLN A 269 23.40 10.64 14.23
N VAL A 270 22.88 10.87 13.02
CA VAL A 270 21.43 11.10 12.76
C VAL A 270 20.77 10.05 11.87
N ILE A 271 21.53 9.25 11.12
CA ILE A 271 20.98 8.13 10.32
C ILE A 271 20.62 6.96 11.23
N LEU A 272 21.59 6.44 12.00
CA LEU A 272 21.42 5.19 12.74
C LEU A 272 20.36 5.23 13.86
N PRO A 273 20.10 6.38 14.53
CA PRO A 273 19.00 6.48 15.48
C PRO A 273 17.60 6.42 14.82
N LEU A 274 17.46 6.83 13.55
CA LEU A 274 16.20 6.73 12.80
C LEU A 274 15.98 5.35 12.16
N LEU A 275 16.97 4.45 12.19
CA LEU A 275 16.86 3.10 11.65
C LEU A 275 16.10 2.19 12.63
N LYS A 276 14.97 1.63 12.19
CA LYS A 276 14.13 0.71 12.97
C LYS A 276 14.54 -0.76 12.78
N SER A 277 15.07 -1.12 11.62
CA SER A 277 15.61 -2.47 11.34
C SER A 277 16.91 -2.76 12.12
N ASP A 278 17.24 -4.05 12.29
CA ASP A 278 18.53 -4.46 12.82
C ASP A 278 19.66 -4.19 11.80
N LEU A 279 20.63 -3.35 12.18
CA LEU A 279 21.78 -3.00 11.37
C LEU A 279 22.67 -4.21 11.06
N TYR A 280 22.76 -5.18 11.98
CA TYR A 280 23.57 -6.39 11.79
C TYR A 280 22.97 -7.31 10.73
N GLU A 281 21.64 -7.48 10.72
CA GLU A 281 20.94 -8.24 9.68
C GLU A 281 21.13 -7.60 8.30
N ILE A 282 21.01 -6.27 8.21
CA ILE A 282 21.24 -5.50 6.97
C ILE A 282 22.69 -5.67 6.49
N MET A 283 23.68 -5.56 7.37
CA MET A 283 25.10 -5.73 7.01
C MET A 283 25.38 -7.17 6.52
N GLN A 284 24.87 -8.18 7.22
CA GLN A 284 24.99 -9.57 6.79
C GLN A 284 24.29 -9.83 5.45
N ALA A 285 23.07 -9.33 5.26
CA ALA A 285 22.31 -9.45 4.02
C ALA A 285 23.04 -8.76 2.84
N THR A 286 23.65 -7.60 3.08
CA THR A 286 24.47 -6.87 2.09
C THR A 286 25.65 -7.72 1.62
N ILE A 287 26.46 -8.27 2.55
CA ILE A 287 27.62 -9.11 2.23
C ILE A 287 27.19 -10.42 1.56
N ASN A 288 26.06 -11.00 1.97
CA ASN A 288 25.49 -12.21 1.38
C ASN A 288 24.77 -11.94 0.03
N THR A 289 24.84 -10.73 -0.53
CA THR A 289 24.16 -10.26 -1.76
C THR A 289 22.63 -10.46 -1.76
N ARG A 290 22.00 -10.37 -0.58
CA ARG A 290 20.57 -10.60 -0.31
C ARG A 290 19.89 -9.39 0.35
N LEU A 291 20.38 -8.17 0.11
CA LEU A 291 19.82 -6.94 0.72
C LEU A 291 18.31 -6.78 0.45
N SER A 292 17.80 -7.27 -0.69
CA SER A 292 16.37 -7.29 -1.00
C SER A 292 15.51 -8.06 0.00
N SER A 293 16.05 -9.05 0.72
CA SER A 293 15.33 -9.78 1.77
C SER A 293 15.52 -9.18 3.19
N SER A 294 16.19 -8.03 3.30
CA SER A 294 16.39 -7.31 4.57
C SER A 294 16.50 -5.79 4.28
N MET A 295 15.44 -5.23 3.70
CA MET A 295 15.39 -3.81 3.38
C MET A 295 15.30 -2.95 4.66
N PRO A 296 16.02 -1.81 4.73
CA PRO A 296 16.02 -0.96 5.92
C PRO A 296 14.68 -0.22 6.09
N VAL A 297 14.07 -0.38 7.25
CA VAL A 297 12.86 0.33 7.70
C VAL A 297 13.27 1.46 8.65
N TRP A 298 12.62 2.61 8.52
CA TRP A 298 12.93 3.84 9.24
C TRP A 298 11.72 4.31 10.06
N PHE A 299 11.93 5.22 11.01
CA PHE A 299 10.83 5.98 11.62
C PHE A 299 10.44 7.14 10.68
N GLU A 300 9.27 7.08 10.04
CA GLU A 300 8.82 8.13 9.09
C GLU A 300 8.36 9.42 9.82
N ASP A 301 7.70 9.28 10.98
CA ASP A 301 7.20 10.40 11.80
C ASP A 301 8.22 10.88 12.84
N SER A 302 9.51 10.98 12.46
CA SER A 302 10.58 11.41 13.38
C SER A 302 11.72 12.10 12.68
N ALA A 303 12.31 13.09 13.35
CA ALA A 303 13.50 13.80 12.95
C ALA A 303 14.61 13.66 14.00
N ALA A 304 15.84 13.49 13.54
CA ALA A 304 17.03 13.47 14.37
C ALA A 304 17.93 14.68 14.04
N VAL A 305 18.40 15.37 15.07
CA VAL A 305 19.34 16.49 14.99
C VAL A 305 20.52 16.20 15.90
N THR A 306 21.74 16.38 15.40
CA THR A 306 22.97 16.22 16.17
C THR A 306 23.82 17.49 16.15
N VAL A 307 24.30 17.92 17.32
CA VAL A 307 25.16 19.09 17.51
C VAL A 307 26.54 18.63 17.96
N VAL A 308 27.59 19.07 17.26
CA VAL A 308 28.99 18.74 17.60
C VAL A 308 29.52 19.74 18.62
N MET A 309 30.13 19.24 19.69
CA MET A 309 30.99 20.02 20.56
C MET A 309 32.45 19.82 20.14
N ALA A 310 33.15 20.92 19.90
CA ALA A 310 34.53 20.97 19.48
C ALA A 310 35.41 21.73 20.48
N SER A 311 36.72 21.54 20.39
CA SER A 311 37.72 22.25 21.19
C SER A 311 38.07 23.61 20.58
N GLU A 312 38.22 24.62 21.44
CA GLU A 312 38.75 25.94 21.10
C GLU A 312 40.00 25.85 20.22
N GLY A 313 40.00 26.64 19.14
CA GLY A 313 41.05 26.63 18.10
C GLY A 313 40.81 25.67 16.93
N TYR A 314 39.87 24.72 17.03
CA TYR A 314 39.41 23.92 15.87
C TYR A 314 38.80 24.83 14.78
N PRO A 315 39.10 24.65 13.47
CA PRO A 315 39.79 23.53 12.82
C PRO A 315 41.33 23.63 12.72
N GLY A 316 41.94 24.64 13.36
CA GLY A 316 43.39 24.80 13.49
C GLY A 316 43.98 24.03 14.67
N THR A 317 44.88 24.67 15.42
CA THR A 317 45.51 24.10 16.62
C THR A 317 44.57 24.20 17.82
N TYR A 318 44.35 23.08 18.53
CA TYR A 318 43.44 22.98 19.68
C TYR A 318 44.08 22.24 20.85
N ALA A 319 43.60 22.52 22.07
CA ALA A 319 44.07 21.84 23.28
C ALA A 319 43.55 20.39 23.41
N LYS A 320 44.30 19.56 24.15
CA LYS A 320 43.94 18.18 24.52
C LYS A 320 44.11 17.98 26.03
N GLY A 321 43.51 16.93 26.56
CA GLY A 321 43.61 16.55 27.98
C GLY A 321 42.72 17.36 28.92
N LEU A 322 41.75 18.11 28.38
CA LEU A 322 40.81 18.91 29.16
C LEU A 322 39.66 18.04 29.66
N GLU A 323 39.33 18.10 30.95
CA GLU A 323 38.27 17.31 31.59
C GLU A 323 36.88 17.66 31.04
N ILE A 324 36.07 16.63 30.80
CA ILE A 324 34.70 16.72 30.29
C ILE A 324 33.73 16.26 31.38
N THR A 325 32.77 17.10 31.72
CA THR A 325 31.74 16.86 32.73
C THR A 325 30.33 17.01 32.15
N GLY A 326 29.30 16.57 32.89
CA GLY A 326 27.89 16.71 32.49
C GLY A 326 27.31 15.56 31.64
N LEU A 327 28.15 14.65 31.13
CA LEU A 327 27.75 13.53 30.25
C LEU A 327 26.55 12.71 30.77
N ALA A 328 26.52 12.41 32.08
CA ALA A 328 25.41 11.67 32.69
C ALA A 328 24.06 12.42 32.58
N LYS A 329 24.06 13.74 32.77
CA LYS A 329 22.85 14.58 32.69
C LYS A 329 22.27 14.63 31.29
N ALA A 330 23.12 14.60 30.25
CA ALA A 330 22.65 14.48 28.87
C ALA A 330 21.97 13.12 28.61
N LYS A 331 22.51 12.02 29.18
CA LYS A 331 21.89 10.67 29.09
C LYS A 331 20.58 10.59 29.91
N GLU A 332 20.50 11.26 31.06
CA GLU A 332 19.27 11.42 31.86
C GLU A 332 18.15 12.17 31.13
N LEU A 333 18.50 13.13 30.25
CA LEU A 333 17.55 13.83 29.37
C LEU A 333 17.06 12.97 28.17
N GLY A 334 17.51 11.72 28.05
CA GLY A 334 17.17 10.85 26.91
C GLY A 334 17.85 11.25 25.60
N LEU A 335 19.05 11.85 25.69
CA LEU A 335 19.84 12.28 24.53
C LEU A 335 21.03 11.33 24.31
N GLU A 336 21.31 11.00 23.07
CA GLU A 336 22.42 10.12 22.71
C GLU A 336 23.71 10.93 22.54
N VAL A 337 24.76 10.57 23.29
CA VAL A 337 26.03 11.31 23.33
C VAL A 337 27.13 10.47 22.68
N PHE A 338 27.35 10.66 21.38
CA PHE A 338 28.36 9.93 20.63
C PHE A 338 29.72 10.62 20.79
N HIS A 339 30.61 9.99 21.55
CA HIS A 339 31.99 10.44 21.71
C HIS A 339 32.76 10.31 20.40
N ALA A 340 33.55 11.34 20.06
CA ALA A 340 34.54 11.33 18.99
C ALA A 340 35.94 11.45 19.61
N GLY A 341 36.59 12.62 19.50
CA GLY A 341 37.91 12.90 20.08
C GLY A 341 37.90 12.99 21.61
N THR A 342 37.74 11.86 22.30
CA THR A 342 37.86 11.73 23.76
C THR A 342 38.78 10.57 24.16
N ALA A 343 39.41 10.67 25.33
CA ALA A 343 40.19 9.61 25.96
C ALA A 343 39.83 9.48 27.44
N ILE A 344 40.18 8.36 28.07
CA ILE A 344 40.15 8.22 29.53
C ILE A 344 41.55 8.52 30.06
N LYS A 345 41.66 9.39 31.06
CA LYS A 345 42.89 9.68 31.78
C LYS A 345 42.56 9.86 33.27
N ASP A 346 43.32 9.24 34.15
CA ASP A 346 43.18 9.37 35.61
C ASP A 346 41.73 9.10 36.10
N GLY A 347 41.04 8.13 35.47
CA GLY A 347 39.64 7.78 35.72
C GLY A 347 38.60 8.73 35.13
N LYS A 348 39.01 9.83 34.47
CA LYS A 348 38.15 10.89 33.93
C LYS A 348 38.13 10.87 32.40
N VAL A 349 37.03 11.35 31.82
CA VAL A 349 36.93 11.56 30.37
C VAL A 349 37.54 12.92 30.01
N VAL A 350 38.45 12.95 29.04
CA VAL A 350 39.17 14.15 28.59
C VAL A 350 39.14 14.34 27.07
N THR A 351 39.32 15.58 26.60
CA THR A 351 39.42 15.90 25.16
C THR A 351 40.68 15.27 24.53
N ASN A 352 40.55 14.74 23.31
CA ASN A 352 41.66 14.16 22.54
C ASN A 352 41.59 14.48 21.03
N GLY A 353 40.59 15.23 20.57
CA GLY A 353 40.46 15.64 19.17
C GLY A 353 39.81 17.02 19.02
N GLY A 354 39.82 17.53 17.78
CA GLY A 354 39.24 18.84 17.47
C GLY A 354 37.73 18.83 17.59
N ARG A 355 37.06 17.80 17.05
CA ARG A 355 35.69 17.43 17.42
C ARG A 355 35.75 16.48 18.61
N VAL A 356 35.06 16.81 19.69
CA VAL A 356 35.13 16.09 20.96
C VAL A 356 34.02 15.04 21.04
N LEU A 357 32.77 15.46 20.86
CA LEU A 357 31.58 14.59 20.91
C LEU A 357 30.41 15.23 20.17
N THR A 358 29.33 14.47 19.96
CA THR A 358 28.08 14.96 19.39
C THR A 358 26.90 14.58 20.27
N VAL A 359 25.96 15.50 20.47
CA VAL A 359 24.70 15.26 21.17
C VAL A 359 23.58 15.15 20.14
N THR A 360 22.95 13.98 20.05
CA THR A 360 21.80 13.73 19.19
C THR A 360 20.50 13.71 19.99
N ALA A 361 19.50 14.45 19.51
CA ALA A 361 18.10 14.31 19.92
C ALA A 361 17.28 13.68 18.78
N ILE A 362 16.26 12.90 19.14
CA ILE A 362 15.22 12.38 18.23
C ILE A 362 13.87 12.87 18.76
N LYS A 363 13.07 13.53 17.91
CA LYS A 363 11.73 14.04 18.24
C LYS A 363 10.82 13.95 17.00
N GLU A 364 9.55 14.33 17.16
CA GLU A 364 8.56 14.38 16.07
C GLU A 364 8.90 15.38 14.96
N ASP A 365 9.64 16.46 15.25
CA ASP A 365 10.04 17.47 14.27
C ASP A 365 11.45 18.06 14.49
N LEU A 366 11.97 18.74 13.47
CA LEU A 366 13.33 19.31 13.46
C LEU A 366 13.54 20.47 14.45
N MET A 367 12.52 21.25 14.77
CA MET A 367 12.61 22.34 15.76
C MET A 367 12.71 21.75 17.16
N SER A 368 11.83 20.80 17.52
CA SER A 368 11.88 20.12 18.81
C SER A 368 13.18 19.34 19.00
N ALA A 369 13.65 18.64 17.96
CA ALA A 369 14.94 17.95 18.01
C ALA A 369 16.13 18.92 18.19
N LEU A 370 16.15 20.07 17.51
CA LEU A 370 17.19 21.09 17.69
C LEU A 370 17.17 21.70 19.10
N GLU A 371 16.00 22.04 19.65
CA GLU A 371 15.88 22.60 20.99
C GLU A 371 16.42 21.64 22.06
N GLU A 372 16.11 20.35 21.92
CA GLU A 372 16.48 19.31 22.87
C GLU A 372 17.98 18.95 22.76
N ALA A 373 18.55 18.91 21.55
CA ALA A 373 19.99 18.79 21.36
C ALA A 373 20.75 20.00 21.95
N ASN A 374 20.20 21.22 21.79
CA ASN A 374 20.74 22.44 22.39
C ASN A 374 20.71 22.41 23.93
N LYS A 375 19.64 21.88 24.55
CA LYS A 375 19.60 21.64 26.00
C LYS A 375 20.71 20.67 26.43
N GLY A 376 20.91 19.58 25.69
CA GLY A 376 21.94 18.60 25.97
C GLY A 376 23.36 19.18 25.95
N VAL A 377 23.77 19.86 24.88
CA VAL A 377 25.12 20.49 24.81
C VAL A 377 25.34 21.57 25.87
N ALA A 378 24.28 22.22 26.36
CA ALA A 378 24.38 23.16 27.47
C ALA A 378 24.62 22.49 28.84
N THR A 379 24.30 21.20 29.01
CA THR A 379 24.62 20.43 30.23
C THR A 379 26.06 19.91 30.28
N ILE A 380 26.69 19.71 29.12
CA ILE A 380 28.04 19.17 28.98
C ILE A 380 29.05 20.33 29.05
N GLN A 381 30.13 20.16 29.83
CA GLN A 381 31.11 21.23 30.05
C GLN A 381 32.55 20.73 30.00
N PHE A 382 33.36 21.39 29.18
CA PHE A 382 34.82 21.36 29.19
C PHE A 382 35.36 22.76 28.84
N LYS A 383 36.59 23.08 29.26
CA LYS A 383 37.19 24.39 29.00
C LYS A 383 37.36 24.61 27.48
N GLY A 384 36.89 25.76 26.97
CA GLY A 384 36.97 26.08 25.55
C GLY A 384 36.03 25.25 24.66
N ALA A 385 34.89 24.79 25.19
CA ALA A 385 33.88 24.11 24.37
C ALA A 385 33.21 25.09 23.39
N ILE A 386 33.26 24.78 22.09
CA ILE A 386 32.56 25.52 21.02
C ILE A 386 31.59 24.61 20.29
N TYR A 387 30.38 25.10 20.02
CA TYR A 387 29.31 24.40 19.31
C TYR A 387 28.37 25.41 18.65
N ARG A 388 27.64 24.98 17.61
CA ARG A 388 26.61 25.77 16.94
C ARG A 388 25.23 25.55 17.55
N LYS A 389 24.39 26.57 17.52
CA LYS A 389 23.02 26.56 18.09
C LYS A 389 21.94 26.48 17.01
N ASP A 390 22.31 26.68 15.75
CA ASP A 390 21.42 26.85 14.60
C ASP A 390 21.36 25.64 13.66
N ILE A 391 21.84 24.46 14.08
CA ILE A 391 21.88 23.26 13.22
C ILE A 391 20.48 22.94 12.66
N GLY A 392 20.32 23.02 11.34
CA GLY A 392 19.02 22.84 10.68
C GLY A 392 18.21 24.11 10.42
N TYR A 393 18.70 25.31 10.74
CA TYR A 393 17.98 26.57 10.53
C TYR A 393 17.45 26.75 9.10
N ARG A 394 18.17 26.24 8.09
CA ARG A 394 17.78 26.29 6.67
C ARG A 394 16.60 25.36 6.33
N ALA A 395 16.46 24.22 7.01
CA ALA A 395 15.27 23.38 6.90
C ALA A 395 14.10 23.94 7.70
N ILE A 396 14.35 24.47 8.90
CA ILE A 396 13.33 25.13 9.71
C ILE A 396 12.77 26.36 8.97
N ALA A 397 13.63 27.17 8.34
CA ALA A 397 13.21 28.28 7.48
C ALA A 397 12.42 27.81 6.25
N PHE A 398 12.87 26.75 5.57
CA PHE A 398 12.14 26.15 4.44
C PHE A 398 10.74 25.69 4.85
N LEU A 399 10.60 24.99 5.98
CA LEU A 399 9.32 24.54 6.52
C LEU A 399 8.41 25.71 6.92
N ARG A 400 8.96 26.76 7.54
CA ARG A 400 8.21 27.99 7.91
C ARG A 400 7.70 28.79 6.71
N HIS A 401 8.37 28.72 5.56
CA HIS A 401 7.86 29.31 4.30
C HIS A 401 6.90 28.38 3.53
N SER A 402 6.81 27.09 3.88
CA SER A 402 6.19 26.06 3.05
C SER A 402 5.00 25.37 3.72
N ARG A 403 3.93 26.11 4.05
CA ARG A 403 2.63 25.51 4.43
C ARG A 403 1.41 26.41 4.18
N GLY A 404 1.12 26.65 2.90
CA GLY A 404 -0.27 26.57 2.46
C GLY A 404 -0.64 25.09 2.27
N LEU A 405 -1.90 24.71 2.52
CA LEU A 405 -2.40 23.41 2.08
C LEU A 405 -2.47 23.39 0.55
N THR A 406 -1.75 22.48 -0.10
CA THR A 406 -1.94 22.24 -1.54
C THR A 406 -3.04 21.20 -1.75
N TYR A 407 -3.75 21.26 -2.88
CA TYR A 407 -4.81 20.29 -3.21
C TYR A 407 -4.27 18.85 -3.29
N LYS A 408 -3.00 18.68 -3.68
CA LYS A 408 -2.29 17.39 -3.63
C LYS A 408 -2.00 16.90 -2.20
N ASN A 409 -1.89 17.78 -1.21
CA ASN A 409 -1.85 17.39 0.21
C ASN A 409 -3.23 16.97 0.74
N SER A 410 -4.32 17.45 0.14
CA SER A 410 -5.68 16.93 0.38
C SER A 410 -5.93 15.57 -0.30
N GLY A 411 -4.96 15.06 -1.05
CA GLY A 411 -5.03 13.77 -1.75
C GLY A 411 -5.53 13.83 -3.19
N VAL A 412 -5.48 15.01 -3.85
CA VAL A 412 -5.92 15.17 -5.25
C VAL A 412 -4.76 15.61 -6.16
N ASP A 413 -4.30 14.70 -7.04
CA ASP A 413 -3.14 14.93 -7.91
C ASP A 413 -3.52 15.40 -9.32
N ILE A 414 -3.64 16.72 -9.46
CA ILE A 414 -3.89 17.40 -10.74
C ILE A 414 -2.85 17.01 -11.82
N ALA A 415 -1.62 16.65 -11.47
CA ALA A 415 -0.61 16.23 -12.45
C ALA A 415 -0.87 14.81 -12.97
N ALA A 416 -1.39 13.91 -12.13
CA ALA A 416 -1.85 12.58 -12.53
C ALA A 416 -3.08 12.69 -13.45
N GLY A 417 -4.07 13.51 -13.08
CA GLY A 417 -5.24 13.79 -13.92
C GLY A 417 -4.88 14.35 -15.30
N ASN A 418 -4.03 15.38 -15.36
CA ASN A 418 -3.50 15.91 -16.62
C ASN A 418 -2.75 14.85 -17.45
N THR A 419 -2.04 13.92 -16.80
CA THR A 419 -1.34 12.82 -17.49
C THR A 419 -2.34 11.85 -18.11
N LEU A 420 -3.41 11.49 -17.40
CA LEU A 420 -4.50 10.67 -17.94
C LEU A 420 -5.15 11.34 -19.16
N VAL A 421 -5.50 12.63 -19.07
CA VAL A 421 -6.13 13.40 -20.17
C VAL A 421 -5.31 13.31 -21.47
N GLN A 422 -3.97 13.42 -21.41
CA GLN A 422 -3.14 13.28 -22.62
C GLN A 422 -3.12 11.84 -23.16
N LYS A 423 -3.25 10.81 -22.31
CA LYS A 423 -3.34 9.41 -22.75
C LYS A 423 -4.69 9.06 -23.41
N ILE A 424 -5.80 9.65 -22.95
CA ILE A 424 -7.15 9.30 -23.43
C ILE A 424 -7.61 10.10 -24.67
N LYS A 425 -6.97 11.25 -24.97
CA LYS A 425 -7.25 12.06 -26.18
C LYS A 425 -7.33 11.25 -27.49
N PRO A 426 -6.39 10.33 -27.81
CA PRO A 426 -6.48 9.53 -29.03
C PRO A 426 -7.67 8.55 -29.05
N LEU A 427 -8.14 8.11 -27.87
CA LEU A 427 -9.27 7.19 -27.72
C LEU A 427 -10.57 7.93 -28.04
N ALA A 428 -10.77 9.12 -27.47
CA ALA A 428 -11.93 9.96 -27.74
C ALA A 428 -11.94 10.46 -29.19
N ALA A 429 -10.83 10.98 -29.73
CA ALA A 429 -10.75 11.45 -31.11
C ALA A 429 -11.13 10.35 -32.13
N ALA A 430 -10.83 9.08 -31.84
CA ALA A 430 -11.21 7.93 -32.66
C ALA A 430 -12.73 7.61 -32.65
N THR A 431 -13.54 8.32 -31.85
CA THR A 431 -15.02 8.23 -31.82
C THR A 431 -15.73 9.30 -32.66
N SER A 432 -14.99 10.20 -33.31
CA SER A 432 -15.52 11.29 -34.13
C SER A 432 -16.58 10.83 -35.14
N ARG A 433 -17.64 11.64 -35.31
CA ARG A 433 -18.71 11.41 -36.30
C ARG A 433 -19.18 12.72 -36.92
N SER A 434 -20.02 12.65 -37.96
CA SER A 434 -20.68 13.86 -38.48
C SER A 434 -21.45 14.55 -37.34
N GLY A 435 -21.15 15.84 -37.14
CA GLY A 435 -21.58 16.65 -35.99
C GLY A 435 -20.51 16.92 -34.93
N CYS A 436 -19.44 16.12 -34.79
CA CYS A 436 -18.38 16.36 -33.78
C CYS A 436 -17.03 15.63 -34.00
N ASN A 437 -15.93 16.35 -33.74
CA ASN A 437 -14.53 15.87 -33.78
C ASN A 437 -13.99 15.24 -32.47
N ALA A 438 -14.83 15.10 -31.43
CA ALA A 438 -14.48 14.42 -30.17
C ALA A 438 -13.16 14.88 -29.49
N GLU A 439 -12.92 16.20 -29.42
CA GLU A 439 -11.70 16.79 -28.86
C GLU A 439 -11.79 17.02 -27.35
N LEU A 440 -10.99 16.30 -26.55
CA LEU A 440 -10.92 16.48 -25.09
C LEU A 440 -10.04 17.66 -24.67
N GLY A 441 -10.55 18.49 -23.76
CA GLY A 441 -9.80 19.59 -23.11
C GLY A 441 -10.49 20.96 -23.10
N GLY A 442 -11.67 21.09 -23.71
CA GLY A 442 -12.55 22.25 -23.53
C GLY A 442 -13.41 22.14 -22.26
N PHE A 443 -14.04 23.26 -21.85
CA PHE A 443 -14.99 23.28 -20.72
C PHE A 443 -16.31 22.54 -20.99
N ALA A 444 -16.67 22.40 -22.26
CA ALA A 444 -17.80 21.62 -22.74
C ALA A 444 -17.51 21.20 -24.19
N GLY A 445 -18.08 20.08 -24.63
CA GLY A 445 -18.08 19.69 -26.03
C GLY A 445 -19.25 20.31 -26.79
N LEU A 446 -19.11 20.37 -28.13
CA LEU A 446 -20.12 20.88 -29.05
C LEU A 446 -20.55 19.79 -30.03
N PHE A 447 -21.83 19.78 -30.42
CA PHE A 447 -22.36 18.86 -31.41
C PHE A 447 -23.29 19.61 -32.39
N ASP A 448 -22.98 19.57 -33.68
CA ASP A 448 -23.79 20.18 -34.74
C ASP A 448 -24.79 19.16 -35.31
N LEU A 449 -26.07 19.34 -34.95
CA LEU A 449 -27.19 18.51 -35.41
C LEU A 449 -27.43 18.64 -36.91
N LYS A 450 -27.19 19.80 -37.50
CA LYS A 450 -27.39 20.04 -38.93
C LYS A 450 -26.27 19.40 -39.75
N ALA A 451 -25.03 19.46 -39.28
CA ALA A 451 -23.92 18.70 -39.86
C ALA A 451 -24.06 17.17 -39.62
N ALA A 452 -24.80 16.75 -38.60
CA ALA A 452 -25.18 15.35 -38.41
C ALA A 452 -26.35 14.87 -39.28
N GLY A 453 -27.03 15.78 -40.00
CA GLY A 453 -28.08 15.47 -40.99
C GLY A 453 -29.52 15.56 -40.50
N TYR A 454 -29.80 16.24 -39.38
CA TYR A 454 -31.16 16.41 -38.84
C TYR A 454 -31.84 17.70 -39.32
N GLU A 455 -33.17 17.69 -39.40
CA GLU A 455 -34.02 18.82 -39.82
C GLU A 455 -34.85 19.44 -38.68
N ASP A 456 -35.63 18.64 -37.94
CA ASP A 456 -36.38 19.08 -36.74
C ASP A 456 -36.19 18.09 -35.56
N PRO A 457 -34.94 17.95 -35.06
CA PRO A 457 -34.60 16.98 -34.04
C PRO A 457 -35.14 17.34 -32.66
N ILE A 458 -35.69 16.33 -31.97
CA ILE A 458 -35.88 16.32 -30.52
C ILE A 458 -34.66 15.63 -29.90
N LEU A 459 -33.98 16.32 -28.98
CA LEU A 459 -32.91 15.75 -28.18
C LEU A 459 -33.48 14.86 -27.07
N VAL A 460 -32.86 13.70 -26.88
CA VAL A 460 -33.18 12.75 -25.81
C VAL A 460 -31.91 12.49 -25.00
N SER A 461 -31.94 12.74 -23.70
CA SER A 461 -30.85 12.46 -22.78
C SER A 461 -31.21 11.31 -21.83
N GLY A 462 -30.22 10.45 -21.55
CA GLY A 462 -30.34 9.34 -20.59
C GLY A 462 -29.07 9.21 -19.75
N THR A 463 -29.25 8.92 -18.46
CA THR A 463 -28.16 8.82 -17.48
C THR A 463 -28.31 7.55 -16.66
N ASP A 464 -27.26 6.73 -16.58
CA ASP A 464 -27.20 5.55 -15.71
C ASP A 464 -25.73 5.25 -15.31
N GLY A 465 -25.53 4.28 -14.41
CA GLY A 465 -24.23 3.78 -14.00
C GLY A 465 -24.07 2.27 -14.25
N VAL A 466 -22.92 1.72 -13.84
CA VAL A 466 -22.67 0.26 -13.87
C VAL A 466 -23.08 -0.44 -12.56
N GLY A 467 -23.25 0.34 -11.48
CA GLY A 467 -23.68 -0.17 -10.19
C GLY A 467 -22.74 -1.24 -9.60
N THR A 468 -23.29 -2.20 -8.87
CA THR A 468 -22.48 -3.14 -8.08
C THR A 468 -21.74 -4.21 -8.90
N LYS A 469 -21.90 -4.26 -10.23
CA LYS A 469 -21.03 -5.02 -11.14
C LYS A 469 -19.58 -4.54 -11.06
N LEU A 470 -19.36 -3.25 -10.75
CA LEU A 470 -18.03 -2.68 -10.48
C LEU A 470 -17.27 -3.40 -9.36
N LYS A 471 -17.96 -3.92 -8.33
CA LYS A 471 -17.30 -4.66 -7.24
C LYS A 471 -16.75 -6.02 -7.70
N ILE A 472 -17.36 -6.66 -8.70
CA ILE A 472 -16.82 -7.89 -9.29
C ILE A 472 -15.62 -7.55 -10.17
N ALA A 473 -15.69 -6.47 -10.97
CA ALA A 473 -14.57 -5.98 -11.78
C ALA A 473 -13.33 -5.64 -10.94
N GLN A 474 -13.53 -4.93 -9.81
CA GLN A 474 -12.49 -4.59 -8.84
C GLN A 474 -11.85 -5.85 -8.21
N VAL A 475 -12.64 -6.86 -7.83
CA VAL A 475 -12.10 -8.14 -7.30
C VAL A 475 -11.38 -8.96 -8.37
N CYS A 476 -11.88 -8.99 -9.60
CA CYS A 476 -11.28 -9.75 -10.71
C CYS A 476 -10.12 -9.02 -11.42
N LYS A 477 -9.81 -7.77 -11.02
CA LYS A 477 -8.86 -6.87 -11.70
C LYS A 477 -9.14 -6.71 -13.22
N LYS A 478 -10.42 -6.77 -13.62
CA LYS A 478 -10.87 -6.78 -15.03
C LYS A 478 -11.75 -5.56 -15.31
N HIS A 479 -11.13 -4.51 -15.85
CA HIS A 479 -11.69 -3.15 -15.92
C HIS A 479 -12.05 -2.70 -17.35
N ASP A 480 -11.58 -3.44 -18.35
CA ASP A 480 -11.68 -3.17 -19.79
C ASP A 480 -13.12 -3.34 -20.33
N THR A 481 -13.86 -4.36 -19.87
CA THR A 481 -15.23 -4.61 -20.36
C THR A 481 -16.27 -3.63 -19.78
N ILE A 482 -15.98 -3.08 -18.60
CA ILE A 482 -16.90 -2.24 -17.81
C ILE A 482 -17.28 -0.92 -18.51
N GLY A 483 -16.39 -0.37 -19.33
CA GLY A 483 -16.72 0.81 -20.14
C GLY A 483 -17.84 0.55 -21.15
N GLN A 484 -17.97 -0.69 -21.65
CA GLN A 484 -19.10 -1.07 -22.50
C GLN A 484 -20.40 -1.24 -21.71
N ASP A 485 -20.34 -1.77 -20.49
CA ASP A 485 -21.51 -1.81 -19.59
C ASP A 485 -22.07 -0.39 -19.37
N LEU A 486 -21.22 0.60 -19.09
CA LEU A 486 -21.64 1.98 -18.84
C LEU A 486 -22.35 2.61 -20.05
N VAL A 487 -21.74 2.52 -21.23
CA VAL A 487 -22.33 3.06 -22.46
C VAL A 487 -23.62 2.32 -22.81
N ALA A 488 -23.63 0.99 -22.73
CA ALA A 488 -24.79 0.17 -23.10
C ALA A 488 -26.05 0.51 -22.29
N MET A 489 -25.93 0.71 -20.97
CA MET A 489 -27.05 1.12 -20.13
C MET A 489 -27.70 2.42 -20.64
N CYS A 490 -26.90 3.46 -20.89
CA CYS A 490 -27.43 4.76 -21.30
C CYS A 490 -27.92 4.80 -22.75
N VAL A 491 -27.17 4.22 -23.71
CA VAL A 491 -27.51 4.33 -25.14
C VAL A 491 -28.70 3.46 -25.54
N ASN A 492 -28.92 2.33 -24.86
CA ASN A 492 -30.09 1.49 -25.09
C ASN A 492 -31.36 2.08 -24.45
N ASP A 493 -31.25 2.91 -23.41
CA ASP A 493 -32.40 3.55 -22.77
C ASP A 493 -32.91 4.74 -23.60
N ILE A 494 -32.05 5.59 -24.16
CA ILE A 494 -32.47 6.64 -25.11
C ILE A 494 -33.05 6.06 -26.40
N LEU A 495 -32.62 4.84 -26.80
CA LEU A 495 -33.18 4.10 -27.92
C LEU A 495 -34.67 3.74 -27.71
N ALA A 496 -35.15 3.66 -26.47
CA ALA A 496 -36.57 3.47 -26.15
C ALA A 496 -37.45 4.68 -26.50
N GLN A 497 -36.84 5.85 -26.71
CA GLN A 497 -37.52 7.03 -27.27
C GLN A 497 -37.44 7.09 -28.80
N GLY A 498 -36.81 6.09 -29.45
CA GLY A 498 -36.50 6.10 -30.89
C GLY A 498 -35.24 6.89 -31.26
N ALA A 499 -34.47 7.37 -30.28
CA ALA A 499 -33.33 8.25 -30.51
C ALA A 499 -32.07 7.50 -30.98
N GLU A 500 -31.38 8.09 -31.95
CA GLU A 500 -30.03 7.69 -32.35
C GLU A 500 -28.99 8.32 -31.40
N PRO A 501 -28.09 7.55 -30.78
CA PRO A 501 -27.02 8.10 -29.95
C PRO A 501 -26.06 8.99 -30.75
N LEU A 502 -25.96 10.26 -30.36
CA LEU A 502 -25.08 11.25 -30.98
C LEU A 502 -23.75 11.36 -30.24
N PHE A 503 -23.82 11.56 -28.92
CA PHE A 503 -22.65 11.69 -28.08
C PHE A 503 -22.86 11.11 -26.68
N PHE A 504 -21.75 10.90 -25.99
CA PHE A 504 -21.64 10.35 -24.65
C PHE A 504 -20.68 11.20 -23.82
N LEU A 505 -20.99 11.35 -22.53
CA LEU A 505 -20.10 11.91 -21.51
C LEU A 505 -19.95 10.92 -20.35
N ASP A 506 -18.75 10.82 -19.78
CA ASP A 506 -18.48 9.95 -18.62
C ASP A 506 -18.06 10.73 -17.36
N TYR A 507 -18.36 10.16 -16.20
CA TYR A 507 -17.95 10.64 -14.89
C TYR A 507 -17.26 9.51 -14.13
N PHE A 508 -15.94 9.59 -14.00
CA PHE A 508 -15.10 8.62 -13.29
C PHE A 508 -14.76 9.17 -11.90
N ALA A 509 -15.29 8.53 -10.86
CA ALA A 509 -15.02 8.88 -9.47
C ALA A 509 -14.11 7.82 -8.82
N CYS A 510 -13.10 8.22 -8.04
CA CYS A 510 -12.21 7.26 -7.36
C CYS A 510 -11.65 7.77 -6.02
N GLY A 511 -11.31 6.85 -5.11
CA GLY A 511 -10.73 7.21 -3.80
C GLY A 511 -9.24 7.59 -3.89
N LYS A 512 -8.56 7.09 -4.92
CA LYS A 512 -7.24 7.50 -5.39
C LYS A 512 -7.12 7.16 -6.88
N LEU A 513 -6.56 8.05 -7.69
CA LEU A 513 -6.43 7.87 -9.12
C LEU A 513 -5.33 6.86 -9.47
N ASP A 514 -5.75 5.70 -9.96
CA ASP A 514 -4.89 4.77 -10.69
C ASP A 514 -5.02 5.06 -12.20
N ILE A 515 -3.92 5.49 -12.83
CA ILE A 515 -3.91 5.91 -14.23
C ILE A 515 -4.10 4.71 -15.17
N GLU A 516 -3.69 3.49 -14.79
CA GLU A 516 -3.80 2.30 -15.64
C GLU A 516 -5.24 1.76 -15.61
N VAL A 517 -5.85 1.71 -14.41
CA VAL A 517 -7.27 1.34 -14.25
C VAL A 517 -8.19 2.35 -14.96
N ALA A 518 -7.98 3.66 -14.73
CA ALA A 518 -8.80 4.69 -15.38
C ALA A 518 -8.65 4.67 -16.91
N GLN A 519 -7.43 4.51 -17.42
CA GLN A 519 -7.18 4.37 -18.86
C GLN A 519 -7.87 3.13 -19.46
N ALA A 520 -7.88 2.00 -18.74
CA ALA A 520 -8.55 0.77 -19.20
C ALA A 520 -10.08 0.94 -19.28
N VAL A 521 -10.69 1.56 -18.27
CA VAL A 521 -12.14 1.85 -18.28
C VAL A 521 -12.51 2.80 -19.42
N ILE A 522 -11.78 3.91 -19.58
CA ILE A 522 -12.07 4.93 -20.60
C ILE A 522 -11.83 4.38 -22.02
N ALA A 523 -10.85 3.48 -22.21
CA ALA A 523 -10.71 2.74 -23.46
C ALA A 523 -11.94 1.86 -23.77
N GLY A 524 -12.49 1.17 -22.76
CA GLY A 524 -13.74 0.43 -22.87
C GLY A 524 -14.93 1.32 -23.26
N ILE A 525 -15.02 2.53 -22.68
CA ILE A 525 -16.05 3.54 -23.03
C ILE A 525 -15.89 3.97 -24.48
N ALA A 526 -14.68 4.36 -24.91
CA ALA A 526 -14.43 4.83 -26.27
C ALA A 526 -14.74 3.76 -27.34
N GLU A 527 -14.35 2.50 -27.13
CA GLU A 527 -14.73 1.39 -28.03
C GLU A 527 -16.23 1.10 -28.02
N ALA A 528 -16.91 1.29 -26.88
CA ALA A 528 -18.35 1.14 -26.79
C ALA A 528 -19.11 2.26 -27.51
N CYS A 529 -18.63 3.51 -27.44
CA CYS A 529 -19.16 4.64 -28.21
C CYS A 529 -19.10 4.36 -29.73
N LYS A 530 -17.97 3.83 -30.25
CA LYS A 530 -17.83 3.40 -31.66
C LYS A 530 -18.84 2.31 -32.06
N LYS A 531 -19.11 1.36 -31.17
CA LYS A 531 -20.15 0.31 -31.38
C LYS A 531 -21.55 0.91 -31.40
N ALA A 532 -21.84 1.83 -30.47
CA ALA A 532 -23.13 2.52 -30.35
C ALA A 532 -23.41 3.51 -31.49
N GLY A 533 -22.36 4.04 -32.13
CA GLY A 533 -22.44 5.07 -33.17
C GLY A 533 -22.35 6.52 -32.66
N CYS A 534 -21.93 6.74 -31.41
CA CYS A 534 -21.80 8.05 -30.80
C CYS A 534 -20.34 8.48 -30.58
N ALA A 535 -20.12 9.79 -30.41
CA ALA A 535 -18.84 10.34 -30.01
C ALA A 535 -18.69 10.39 -28.48
N LEU A 536 -17.52 9.98 -27.95
CA LEU A 536 -17.11 10.28 -26.59
C LEU A 536 -16.65 11.75 -26.54
N LEU A 537 -17.54 12.63 -26.09
CA LEU A 537 -17.43 14.08 -26.29
C LEU A 537 -16.63 14.80 -25.19
N GLY A 538 -16.52 14.18 -24.02
CA GLY A 538 -15.97 14.79 -22.82
C GLY A 538 -16.24 13.90 -21.61
N GLY A 539 -15.54 14.18 -20.50
CA GLY A 539 -15.75 13.47 -19.25
C GLY A 539 -14.94 14.09 -18.13
N GLU A 540 -15.30 13.77 -16.89
CA GLU A 540 -14.66 14.28 -15.68
C GLU A 540 -14.02 13.11 -14.91
N THR A 541 -12.81 13.33 -14.39
CA THR A 541 -12.08 12.32 -13.57
C THR A 541 -11.81 12.89 -12.19
N ALA A 542 -12.66 12.56 -11.23
CA ALA A 542 -12.64 13.08 -9.87
C ALA A 542 -11.92 12.12 -8.91
N GLU A 543 -10.82 12.59 -8.32
CA GLU A 543 -10.18 11.96 -7.17
C GLU A 543 -10.82 12.53 -5.89
N MET A 544 -11.55 11.68 -5.16
CA MET A 544 -12.37 12.05 -3.99
C MET A 544 -11.95 11.23 -2.75
N PRO A 545 -10.74 11.51 -2.21
CA PRO A 545 -10.21 10.77 -1.06
C PRO A 545 -11.10 10.94 0.17
N GLY A 546 -11.45 9.81 0.80
CA GLY A 546 -12.33 9.77 1.98
C GLY A 546 -13.83 9.64 1.66
N MET A 547 -14.26 9.87 0.41
CA MET A 547 -15.59 9.42 -0.07
C MET A 547 -15.53 7.97 -0.55
N TYR A 548 -14.49 7.63 -1.30
CA TYR A 548 -14.20 6.26 -1.76
C TYR A 548 -12.89 5.76 -1.13
N LEU A 549 -12.76 4.44 -0.96
CA LEU A 549 -11.53 3.81 -0.47
C LEU A 549 -10.47 3.76 -1.58
N PRO A 550 -9.16 3.72 -1.24
CA PRO A 550 -8.09 3.54 -2.24
C PRO A 550 -8.27 2.24 -3.04
N GLY A 551 -8.21 2.34 -4.37
CA GLY A 551 -8.49 1.22 -5.28
C GLY A 551 -9.98 1.02 -5.62
N GLU A 552 -10.89 1.74 -4.95
CA GLU A 552 -12.30 1.78 -5.33
C GLU A 552 -12.61 2.97 -6.24
N TYR A 553 -13.45 2.70 -7.24
CA TYR A 553 -13.97 3.68 -8.19
C TYR A 553 -15.45 3.41 -8.50
N ASP A 554 -16.11 4.42 -9.08
CA ASP A 554 -17.52 4.45 -9.43
C ASP A 554 -17.71 5.20 -10.75
N LEU A 555 -18.77 4.86 -11.50
CA LEU A 555 -18.98 5.32 -12.88
C LEU A 555 -20.43 5.73 -13.13
N ALA A 556 -20.61 6.96 -13.63
CA ALA A 556 -21.86 7.43 -14.22
C ALA A 556 -21.63 7.85 -15.69
N GLY A 557 -22.64 7.63 -16.53
CA GLY A 557 -22.60 7.90 -17.96
C GLY A 557 -23.82 8.70 -18.41
N PHE A 558 -23.64 9.54 -19.42
CA PHE A 558 -24.66 10.45 -19.94
C PHE A 558 -24.70 10.32 -21.46
N ALA A 559 -25.71 9.65 -22.00
CA ALA A 559 -25.93 9.55 -23.43
C ALA A 559 -26.90 10.65 -23.90
N VAL A 560 -26.58 11.31 -25.02
CA VAL A 560 -27.49 12.21 -25.73
C VAL A 560 -27.67 11.70 -27.14
N GLY A 561 -28.93 11.55 -27.55
CA GLY A 561 -29.34 11.19 -28.90
C GLY A 561 -30.33 12.18 -29.49
N ALA A 562 -30.71 11.95 -30.75
CA ALA A 562 -31.75 12.69 -31.43
C ALA A 562 -32.72 11.78 -32.20
N VAL A 563 -33.98 12.23 -32.27
CA VAL A 563 -35.05 11.63 -33.05
C VAL A 563 -35.80 12.75 -33.78
N GLU A 564 -36.15 12.55 -35.05
CA GLU A 564 -36.95 13.54 -35.79
C GLU A 564 -38.37 13.65 -35.21
N ARG A 565 -38.95 14.86 -35.23
CA ARG A 565 -40.29 15.09 -34.67
C ARG A 565 -41.33 14.19 -35.35
N GLY A 566 -41.97 13.34 -34.54
CA GLY A 566 -42.96 12.36 -34.98
C GLY A 566 -42.43 10.91 -35.09
N GLN A 567 -41.12 10.68 -35.11
CA GLN A 567 -40.52 9.34 -35.09
C GLN A 567 -40.29 8.78 -33.67
N MET A 568 -40.79 9.46 -32.64
CA MET A 568 -40.63 9.07 -31.24
C MET A 568 -41.29 7.73 -30.91
N LEU A 569 -40.76 7.04 -29.92
CA LEU A 569 -41.34 5.87 -29.26
C LEU A 569 -41.53 6.16 -27.75
N PRO A 570 -42.39 5.43 -27.01
CA PRO A 570 -43.40 4.49 -27.49
C PRO A 570 -44.63 5.22 -28.08
N GLN A 571 -45.17 4.70 -29.17
CA GLN A 571 -46.37 5.24 -29.83
C GLN A 571 -47.61 4.59 -29.23
N LEU A 572 -47.89 4.93 -27.96
CA LEU A 572 -48.89 4.29 -27.11
C LEU A 572 -50.28 4.18 -27.77
N GLU A 573 -50.70 5.22 -28.50
CA GLU A 573 -51.99 5.27 -29.22
C GLU A 573 -52.14 4.22 -30.33
N ARG A 574 -51.01 3.70 -30.86
CA ARG A 574 -51.01 2.64 -31.89
C ARG A 574 -51.04 1.24 -31.28
N ILE A 575 -50.79 1.07 -29.98
CA ILE A 575 -50.67 -0.24 -29.32
C ILE A 575 -52.05 -0.83 -29.04
N THR A 576 -52.26 -2.08 -29.45
CA THR A 576 -53.57 -2.74 -29.55
C THR A 576 -53.51 -4.19 -29.06
N ASP A 577 -54.65 -4.71 -28.59
CA ASP A 577 -54.77 -6.13 -28.20
C ASP A 577 -54.38 -7.06 -29.37
N GLY A 578 -53.55 -8.05 -29.09
CA GLY A 578 -53.07 -9.01 -30.09
C GLY A 578 -51.89 -8.54 -30.94
N ASP A 579 -51.32 -7.35 -30.72
CA ASP A 579 -49.97 -7.01 -31.20
C ASP A 579 -48.94 -8.02 -30.66
N ALA A 580 -47.88 -8.29 -31.42
CA ALA A 580 -46.87 -9.26 -31.02
C ALA A 580 -45.70 -8.59 -30.28
N VAL A 581 -45.08 -9.35 -29.38
CA VAL A 581 -43.86 -8.97 -28.67
C VAL A 581 -42.70 -9.78 -29.24
N ILE A 582 -41.72 -9.09 -29.82
CA ILE A 582 -40.44 -9.69 -30.22
C ILE A 582 -39.43 -9.46 -29.08
N GLY A 583 -38.76 -10.53 -28.65
CA GLY A 583 -37.68 -10.49 -27.66
C GLY A 583 -36.33 -10.70 -28.33
N ILE A 584 -35.34 -9.92 -27.92
CA ILE A 584 -33.99 -9.87 -28.51
C ILE A 584 -32.97 -10.35 -27.48
N ALA A 585 -32.07 -11.25 -27.87
CA ALA A 585 -31.14 -11.94 -26.97
C ALA A 585 -30.16 -11.00 -26.27
N SER A 586 -30.00 -11.16 -24.95
CA SER A 586 -28.91 -10.54 -24.18
C SER A 586 -27.59 -11.28 -24.35
N SER A 587 -26.47 -10.61 -24.05
CA SER A 587 -25.15 -11.25 -23.89
C SER A 587 -25.03 -12.05 -22.59
N GLY A 588 -25.94 -11.82 -21.63
CA GLY A 588 -25.89 -12.37 -20.27
C GLY A 588 -26.70 -11.50 -19.32
N VAL A 589 -26.23 -11.40 -18.07
CA VAL A 589 -26.82 -10.53 -17.04
C VAL A 589 -26.39 -9.08 -17.31
N HIS A 590 -27.35 -8.18 -17.49
CA HIS A 590 -27.10 -6.74 -17.64
C HIS A 590 -26.63 -6.12 -16.31
N SER A 591 -26.05 -4.92 -16.33
CA SER A 591 -25.38 -4.29 -15.16
C SER A 591 -26.21 -4.26 -13.85
N ASN A 592 -27.54 -4.15 -13.96
CA ASN A 592 -28.45 -4.15 -12.82
C ASN A 592 -28.75 -5.56 -12.28
N GLY A 593 -29.08 -5.65 -10.99
CA GLY A 593 -29.29 -6.94 -10.28
C GLY A 593 -28.02 -7.56 -9.69
N PHE A 594 -26.83 -7.02 -9.98
CA PHE A 594 -25.55 -7.55 -9.48
C PHE A 594 -25.40 -7.57 -7.94
N SER A 595 -26.17 -6.76 -7.22
CA SER A 595 -26.27 -6.82 -5.76
C SER A 595 -26.87 -8.13 -5.23
N LEU A 596 -27.72 -8.78 -6.02
CA LEU A 596 -28.24 -10.13 -5.72
C LEU A 596 -27.25 -11.20 -6.17
N VAL A 597 -26.67 -11.09 -7.37
CA VAL A 597 -25.61 -11.98 -7.89
C VAL A 597 -24.48 -12.14 -6.87
N ARG A 598 -23.98 -11.02 -6.32
CA ARG A 598 -22.96 -11.03 -5.26
C ARG A 598 -23.41 -11.77 -4.01
N LYS A 599 -24.64 -11.55 -3.52
CA LYS A 599 -25.20 -12.26 -2.36
C LYS A 599 -25.41 -13.75 -2.61
N ILE A 600 -25.59 -14.18 -3.86
CA ILE A 600 -25.64 -15.59 -4.25
C ILE A 600 -24.24 -16.17 -4.17
N VAL A 601 -23.22 -15.55 -4.80
CA VAL A 601 -21.83 -15.99 -4.70
C VAL A 601 -21.34 -16.04 -3.24
N GLU A 602 -21.62 -15.00 -2.45
CA GLU A 602 -21.26 -14.92 -1.02
C GLU A 602 -21.93 -15.99 -0.13
N LYS A 603 -23.01 -16.63 -0.59
CA LYS A 603 -23.69 -17.77 0.05
C LYS A 603 -23.34 -19.13 -0.56
N SER A 604 -22.97 -19.15 -1.83
CA SER A 604 -22.60 -20.33 -2.61
C SER A 604 -21.34 -21.01 -2.06
N SER A 605 -20.96 -22.15 -2.62
CA SER A 605 -19.64 -22.76 -2.38
C SER A 605 -18.54 -22.31 -3.35
N LEU A 606 -18.75 -21.18 -4.06
CA LEU A 606 -17.96 -20.72 -5.19
C LEU A 606 -17.31 -19.35 -4.94
N ASP A 607 -16.23 -19.09 -5.65
CA ASP A 607 -15.58 -17.78 -5.77
C ASP A 607 -15.59 -17.31 -7.24
N PHE A 608 -15.37 -16.01 -7.50
CA PHE A 608 -15.26 -15.49 -8.86
C PHE A 608 -14.11 -16.12 -9.67
N SER A 609 -13.05 -16.63 -9.03
CA SER A 609 -11.99 -17.41 -9.70
C SER A 609 -12.37 -18.85 -10.06
N SER A 610 -13.58 -19.32 -9.76
CA SER A 610 -13.99 -20.70 -10.04
C SER A 610 -14.14 -20.95 -11.56
N PRO A 611 -13.63 -22.07 -12.09
CA PRO A 611 -13.71 -22.37 -13.52
C PRO A 611 -15.11 -22.84 -13.96
N VAL A 612 -15.50 -22.47 -15.18
CA VAL A 612 -16.79 -22.79 -15.80
C VAL A 612 -16.64 -23.98 -16.75
N SER A 613 -17.12 -25.17 -16.36
CA SER A 613 -16.94 -26.38 -17.17
C SER A 613 -17.76 -26.31 -18.46
N GLY A 614 -17.11 -26.54 -19.59
CA GLY A 614 -17.72 -26.52 -20.93
C GLY A 614 -17.55 -25.21 -21.71
N SER A 615 -17.08 -24.13 -21.07
CA SER A 615 -16.86 -22.80 -21.70
C SER A 615 -15.37 -22.43 -21.81
N GLY A 616 -14.50 -23.42 -22.02
CA GLY A 616 -13.04 -23.24 -22.01
C GLY A 616 -12.49 -22.93 -20.61
N ASP A 617 -11.35 -22.24 -20.55
CA ASP A 617 -10.70 -21.85 -19.27
C ASP A 617 -11.37 -20.63 -18.59
N GLN A 618 -12.61 -20.28 -18.97
CA GLN A 618 -13.31 -19.09 -18.46
C GLN A 618 -13.68 -19.22 -16.98
N THR A 619 -13.48 -18.16 -16.21
CA THR A 619 -13.88 -18.08 -14.79
C THR A 619 -15.31 -17.55 -14.60
N LEU A 620 -15.93 -17.87 -13.46
CA LEU A 620 -17.26 -17.35 -13.08
C LEU A 620 -17.30 -15.82 -13.06
N GLY A 621 -16.23 -15.18 -12.57
CA GLY A 621 -16.07 -13.73 -12.58
C GLY A 621 -16.09 -13.17 -13.99
N GLU A 622 -15.41 -13.80 -14.95
CA GLU A 622 -15.41 -13.36 -16.35
C GLU A 622 -16.72 -13.62 -17.08
N LEU A 623 -17.42 -14.72 -16.77
CA LEU A 623 -18.75 -14.99 -17.30
C LEU A 623 -19.75 -13.93 -16.82
N LEU A 624 -19.69 -13.54 -15.54
CA LEU A 624 -20.47 -12.45 -14.97
C LEU A 624 -20.04 -11.06 -15.48
N LEU A 625 -18.75 -10.86 -15.81
CA LEU A 625 -18.22 -9.64 -16.41
C LEU A 625 -18.33 -9.59 -17.94
N THR A 626 -19.10 -10.50 -18.54
CA THR A 626 -19.57 -10.35 -19.92
C THR A 626 -20.31 -9.01 -20.05
N PRO A 627 -19.91 -8.10 -20.95
CA PRO A 627 -20.50 -6.77 -21.00
C PRO A 627 -21.90 -6.79 -21.62
N THR A 628 -22.74 -5.86 -21.14
CA THR A 628 -24.10 -5.59 -21.63
C THR A 628 -24.05 -5.26 -23.13
N LYS A 629 -25.03 -5.77 -23.87
CA LYS A 629 -25.07 -5.66 -25.34
C LYS A 629 -25.59 -4.28 -25.77
N ILE A 630 -25.03 -3.73 -26.83
CA ILE A 630 -25.42 -2.42 -27.40
C ILE A 630 -26.28 -2.67 -28.63
N TYR A 631 -27.50 -2.15 -28.62
CA TYR A 631 -28.50 -2.41 -29.67
C TYR A 631 -28.76 -1.23 -30.62
N SER A 632 -28.26 -0.03 -30.31
CA SER A 632 -28.56 1.18 -31.08
C SER A 632 -28.26 1.02 -32.57
N LYS A 633 -27.03 0.65 -32.91
CA LYS A 633 -26.58 0.55 -34.31
C LYS A 633 -27.23 -0.61 -35.07
N THR A 634 -27.64 -1.68 -34.39
CA THR A 634 -28.25 -2.87 -35.02
C THR A 634 -29.77 -2.73 -35.17
N LEU A 635 -30.46 -2.00 -34.28
CA LEU A 635 -31.93 -1.90 -34.29
C LEU A 635 -32.49 -0.57 -34.79
N LEU A 636 -31.75 0.53 -34.78
CA LEU A 636 -32.27 1.87 -35.14
C LEU A 636 -32.98 1.92 -36.50
N HIS A 637 -32.49 1.18 -37.50
CA HIS A 637 -33.14 1.10 -38.81
C HIS A 637 -34.48 0.33 -38.77
N VAL A 638 -34.62 -0.64 -37.87
CA VAL A 638 -35.87 -1.37 -37.61
C VAL A 638 -36.85 -0.49 -36.83
N LEU A 639 -36.37 0.30 -35.85
CA LEU A 639 -37.19 1.24 -35.10
C LEU A 639 -37.76 2.35 -36.00
N ARG A 640 -36.96 2.86 -36.95
CA ARG A 640 -37.38 3.83 -37.97
C ARG A 640 -38.29 3.26 -39.08
N SER A 641 -38.66 1.97 -39.05
CA SER A 641 -39.47 1.32 -40.11
C SER A 641 -40.99 1.52 -39.99
N GLU A 642 -41.48 2.34 -39.07
CA GLU A 642 -42.90 2.55 -38.70
C GLU A 642 -43.67 1.30 -38.20
N HIS A 643 -43.17 0.08 -38.43
CA HIS A 643 -43.77 -1.19 -38.00
C HIS A 643 -43.59 -1.49 -36.51
N VAL A 644 -42.59 -0.87 -35.86
CA VAL A 644 -42.38 -0.92 -34.41
C VAL A 644 -43.23 0.16 -33.74
N LYS A 645 -44.03 -0.24 -32.76
CA LYS A 645 -44.89 0.64 -31.96
C LYS A 645 -44.19 1.08 -30.66
N ALA A 646 -43.33 0.24 -30.11
CA ALA A 646 -42.51 0.55 -28.93
C ALA A 646 -41.27 -0.35 -28.83
N TYR A 647 -40.24 0.12 -28.13
CA TYR A 647 -39.06 -0.64 -27.70
C TYR A 647 -38.89 -0.48 -26.20
N ALA A 648 -38.44 -1.52 -25.49
CA ALA A 648 -37.94 -1.40 -24.12
C ALA A 648 -36.61 -2.16 -23.95
N HIS A 649 -35.64 -1.51 -23.32
CA HIS A 649 -34.42 -2.14 -22.81
C HIS A 649 -34.76 -2.86 -21.49
N ILE A 650 -34.28 -4.09 -21.30
CA ILE A 650 -34.60 -4.91 -20.12
C ILE A 650 -33.41 -4.88 -19.17
N THR A 651 -33.53 -4.16 -18.05
CA THR A 651 -32.45 -3.94 -17.08
C THR A 651 -32.92 -4.15 -15.63
N GLY A 652 -32.80 -3.14 -14.76
CA GLY A 652 -33.30 -3.20 -13.38
C GLY A 652 -34.82 -3.21 -13.38
N GLY A 653 -35.43 -4.09 -12.57
CA GLY A 653 -36.86 -4.36 -12.67
C GLY A 653 -37.24 -5.37 -13.76
N GLY A 654 -36.25 -5.90 -14.50
CA GLY A 654 -36.38 -7.11 -15.32
C GLY A 654 -37.48 -7.02 -16.37
N LEU A 655 -38.14 -8.15 -16.62
CA LEU A 655 -39.30 -8.23 -17.51
C LEU A 655 -40.54 -7.58 -16.89
N LEU A 656 -40.72 -7.65 -15.56
CA LEU A 656 -41.96 -7.25 -14.90
C LEU A 656 -42.15 -5.73 -14.76
N GLU A 657 -41.09 -4.95 -14.57
CA GLU A 657 -41.19 -3.50 -14.32
C GLU A 657 -40.72 -2.62 -15.50
N ASN A 658 -40.01 -3.16 -16.50
CA ASN A 658 -39.61 -2.39 -17.68
C ASN A 658 -40.67 -2.39 -18.78
N ILE A 659 -41.31 -3.53 -19.04
CA ILE A 659 -42.31 -3.65 -20.11
C ILE A 659 -43.55 -2.76 -19.87
N PRO A 660 -44.11 -2.60 -18.64
CA PRO A 660 -45.23 -1.69 -18.41
C PRO A 660 -44.94 -0.22 -18.76
N ARG A 661 -43.67 0.21 -18.77
CA ARG A 661 -43.27 1.60 -19.06
C ARG A 661 -43.55 2.02 -20.51
N ILE A 662 -43.81 1.05 -21.39
CA ILE A 662 -44.01 1.27 -22.83
C ILE A 662 -45.41 0.84 -23.31
N LEU A 663 -46.35 0.62 -22.39
CA LEU A 663 -47.72 0.19 -22.67
C LEU A 663 -48.76 1.17 -22.11
N PRO A 664 -49.93 1.32 -22.76
CA PRO A 664 -51.09 1.97 -22.15
C PRO A 664 -51.53 1.24 -20.89
N ALA A 665 -52.02 1.97 -19.88
CA ALA A 665 -52.42 1.41 -18.57
C ALA A 665 -53.59 0.41 -18.61
N SER A 666 -54.31 0.31 -19.73
CA SER A 666 -55.36 -0.68 -20.00
C SER A 666 -54.85 -1.97 -20.66
N LEU A 667 -53.56 -2.04 -20.99
CA LEU A 667 -52.93 -3.15 -21.70
C LEU A 667 -51.79 -3.76 -20.86
N GLY A 668 -51.43 -4.98 -21.22
CA GLY A 668 -50.30 -5.73 -20.68
C GLY A 668 -49.76 -6.72 -21.69
N VAL A 669 -48.87 -7.61 -21.27
CA VAL A 669 -48.29 -8.66 -22.14
C VAL A 669 -48.34 -10.04 -21.51
N VAL A 670 -48.53 -11.03 -22.37
CA VAL A 670 -48.41 -12.45 -22.04
C VAL A 670 -47.24 -13.03 -22.82
N LEU A 671 -46.21 -13.47 -22.11
CA LEU A 671 -44.97 -14.04 -22.65
C LEU A 671 -44.92 -15.56 -22.40
N ASP A 672 -44.17 -16.31 -23.20
CA ASP A 672 -43.93 -17.75 -23.03
C ASP A 672 -42.43 -18.06 -23.07
N ALA A 673 -41.83 -18.40 -21.93
CA ALA A 673 -40.39 -18.60 -21.79
C ALA A 673 -39.80 -19.76 -22.60
N ARG A 674 -40.66 -20.62 -23.18
CA ARG A 674 -40.25 -21.71 -24.08
C ARG A 674 -39.94 -21.25 -25.51
N SER A 675 -40.21 -19.98 -25.82
CA SER A 675 -40.05 -19.41 -27.17
C SER A 675 -38.67 -18.82 -27.45
N TRP A 676 -37.86 -18.57 -26.43
CA TRP A 676 -36.50 -18.03 -26.56
C TRP A 676 -35.44 -18.94 -25.93
N LYS A 677 -34.18 -18.78 -26.35
CA LYS A 677 -33.04 -19.47 -25.76
C LYS A 677 -32.49 -18.65 -24.59
N MET A 678 -32.54 -19.21 -23.39
CA MET A 678 -31.99 -18.56 -22.20
C MET A 678 -30.51 -18.94 -21.99
N PRO A 679 -29.60 -17.99 -21.68
CA PRO A 679 -28.24 -18.30 -21.25
C PRO A 679 -28.21 -19.11 -19.92
N GLU A 680 -27.31 -20.10 -19.83
CA GLU A 680 -27.24 -21.05 -18.69
C GLU A 680 -26.99 -20.36 -17.32
N ILE A 681 -26.43 -19.15 -17.32
CA ILE A 681 -26.19 -18.35 -16.11
C ILE A 681 -27.48 -18.03 -15.33
N PHE A 682 -28.62 -17.88 -16.00
CA PHE A 682 -29.91 -17.63 -15.34
C PHE A 682 -30.44 -18.88 -14.62
N SER A 683 -30.26 -20.06 -15.21
CA SER A 683 -30.55 -21.34 -14.53
C SER A 683 -29.64 -21.55 -13.33
N TRP A 684 -28.35 -21.19 -13.42
CA TRP A 684 -27.47 -21.22 -12.25
C TRP A 684 -27.88 -20.23 -11.16
N LEU A 685 -28.21 -18.97 -11.50
CA LEU A 685 -28.69 -17.96 -10.53
C LEU A 685 -29.97 -18.41 -9.81
N HIS A 686 -30.91 -19.02 -10.54
CA HIS A 686 -32.12 -19.61 -9.97
C HIS A 686 -31.79 -20.74 -8.99
N ASN A 687 -30.93 -21.69 -9.39
CA ASN A 687 -30.60 -22.87 -8.61
C ASN A 687 -29.75 -22.57 -7.36
N GLU A 688 -28.64 -21.84 -7.49
CA GLU A 688 -27.73 -21.52 -6.39
C GLU A 688 -28.31 -20.42 -5.47
N GLY A 689 -29.13 -19.51 -6.02
CA GLY A 689 -29.81 -18.47 -5.26
C GLY A 689 -31.13 -18.92 -4.61
N ASN A 690 -31.69 -20.06 -5.02
CA ASN A 690 -33.04 -20.51 -4.67
C ASN A 690 -34.10 -19.41 -4.87
N LEU A 691 -34.09 -18.79 -6.06
CA LEU A 691 -34.94 -17.63 -6.40
C LEU A 691 -36.30 -18.08 -6.96
N SER A 692 -37.37 -17.33 -6.64
CA SER A 692 -38.70 -17.59 -7.21
C SER A 692 -38.79 -17.18 -8.69
N GLU A 693 -39.81 -17.69 -9.40
CA GLU A 693 -40.12 -17.30 -10.79
C GLU A 693 -40.33 -15.78 -10.91
N GLU A 694 -41.00 -15.19 -9.92
CA GLU A 694 -41.25 -13.75 -9.81
C GLU A 694 -39.95 -12.95 -9.58
N GLU A 695 -39.12 -13.35 -8.62
CA GLU A 695 -37.83 -12.68 -8.33
C GLU A 695 -36.86 -12.78 -9.51
N MET A 696 -36.85 -13.91 -10.23
CA MET A 696 -36.10 -14.05 -11.48
C MET A 696 -36.59 -13.07 -12.55
N ALA A 697 -37.90 -13.02 -12.81
CA ALA A 697 -38.48 -12.13 -13.81
C ALA A 697 -38.43 -10.63 -13.43
N ARG A 698 -38.32 -10.32 -12.12
CA ARG A 698 -38.25 -8.96 -11.58
C ARG A 698 -36.82 -8.42 -11.48
N THR A 699 -35.86 -9.21 -11.01
CA THR A 699 -34.49 -8.73 -10.79
C THR A 699 -33.59 -8.95 -12.01
N PHE A 700 -33.95 -9.86 -12.92
CA PHE A 700 -33.13 -10.21 -14.08
C PHE A 700 -33.87 -10.12 -15.43
N ASN A 701 -33.07 -10.01 -16.48
CA ASN A 701 -33.47 -9.93 -17.88
C ASN A 701 -33.75 -11.30 -18.52
N CYS A 702 -33.41 -12.41 -17.84
CA CYS A 702 -33.78 -13.79 -18.22
C CYS A 702 -33.47 -14.18 -19.69
N GLY A 703 -32.37 -13.66 -20.24
CA GLY A 703 -31.92 -13.90 -21.61
C GLY A 703 -32.47 -12.94 -22.67
N ILE A 704 -33.43 -12.08 -22.34
CA ILE A 704 -33.97 -11.05 -23.24
C ILE A 704 -33.38 -9.70 -22.86
N GLY A 705 -32.53 -9.13 -23.70
CA GLY A 705 -31.90 -7.82 -23.44
C GLY A 705 -32.76 -6.63 -23.86
N ALA A 706 -33.62 -6.80 -24.87
CA ALA A 706 -34.58 -5.79 -25.31
C ALA A 706 -35.85 -6.44 -25.87
N ILE A 707 -36.97 -5.71 -25.89
CA ILE A 707 -38.19 -6.11 -26.58
C ILE A 707 -38.67 -5.06 -27.58
N LEU A 708 -39.43 -5.52 -28.60
CA LEU A 708 -40.19 -4.69 -29.52
C LEU A 708 -41.69 -5.06 -29.43
N VAL A 709 -42.56 -4.06 -29.40
CA VAL A 709 -44.00 -4.24 -29.67
C VAL A 709 -44.24 -3.91 -31.14
N VAL A 710 -44.80 -4.84 -31.90
CA VAL A 710 -44.92 -4.76 -33.37
C VAL A 710 -46.33 -5.12 -33.84
N GLN A 711 -46.75 -4.50 -34.95
CA GLN A 711 -48.04 -4.80 -35.56
C GLN A 711 -48.14 -6.27 -36.01
N LYS A 712 -49.25 -6.91 -35.62
CA LYS A 712 -49.56 -8.33 -35.81
C LYS A 712 -49.36 -8.87 -37.23
N ASP A 713 -49.55 -8.05 -38.25
CA ASP A 713 -49.50 -8.47 -39.66
C ASP A 713 -48.07 -8.52 -40.24
N VAL A 714 -47.14 -7.73 -39.68
CA VAL A 714 -45.76 -7.55 -40.18
C VAL A 714 -44.69 -8.20 -39.30
N VAL A 715 -45.10 -8.91 -38.24
CA VAL A 715 -44.21 -9.56 -37.25
C VAL A 715 -43.12 -10.40 -37.91
N GLN A 716 -43.46 -11.18 -38.93
CA GLN A 716 -42.54 -12.08 -39.63
C GLN A 716 -41.56 -11.35 -40.58
N GLN A 717 -41.82 -10.09 -40.92
CA GLN A 717 -40.88 -9.22 -41.62
C GLN A 717 -39.92 -8.60 -40.60
N VAL A 718 -40.46 -7.91 -39.58
CA VAL A 718 -39.66 -7.24 -38.54
C VAL A 718 -38.73 -8.24 -37.82
N LEU A 719 -39.21 -9.44 -37.51
CA LEU A 719 -38.39 -10.52 -36.94
C LEU A 719 -37.20 -10.87 -37.84
N LYS A 720 -37.40 -10.99 -39.16
CA LYS A 720 -36.34 -11.31 -40.12
C LYS A 720 -35.35 -10.17 -40.30
N ASP A 721 -35.80 -8.92 -40.23
CA ASP A 721 -34.94 -7.74 -40.31
C ASP A 721 -34.04 -7.65 -39.07
N VAL A 722 -34.58 -7.88 -37.87
CA VAL A 722 -33.79 -8.02 -36.62
C VAL A 722 -32.82 -9.20 -36.69
N GLN A 723 -33.27 -10.36 -37.18
CA GLN A 723 -32.46 -11.59 -37.29
C GLN A 723 -31.28 -11.51 -38.28
N ARG A 724 -31.13 -10.43 -39.06
CA ARG A 724 -29.90 -10.14 -39.82
C ARG A 724 -28.73 -9.69 -38.94
N HIS A 725 -29.01 -9.24 -37.72
CA HIS A 725 -28.04 -8.60 -36.84
C HIS A 725 -28.06 -9.15 -35.40
N GLU A 726 -29.22 -9.59 -34.92
CA GLU A 726 -29.47 -9.98 -33.52
C GLU A 726 -30.26 -11.29 -33.43
N GLU A 727 -29.90 -12.19 -32.51
CA GLU A 727 -30.73 -13.37 -32.21
C GLU A 727 -32.03 -12.89 -31.53
N ALA A 728 -33.19 -13.24 -32.10
CA ALA A 728 -34.49 -12.74 -31.65
C ALA A 728 -35.64 -13.71 -31.96
N TRP A 729 -36.72 -13.61 -31.20
CA TRP A 729 -37.88 -14.52 -31.25
C TRP A 729 -39.20 -13.77 -31.02
N VAL A 730 -40.32 -14.32 -31.49
CA VAL A 730 -41.66 -13.85 -31.06
C VAL A 730 -41.96 -14.47 -29.70
N ILE A 731 -41.86 -13.69 -28.64
CA ILE A 731 -41.90 -14.17 -27.25
C ILE A 731 -43.27 -14.10 -26.59
N GLY A 732 -44.22 -13.37 -27.20
CA GLY A 732 -45.54 -13.15 -26.61
C GLY A 732 -46.43 -12.22 -27.41
N ARG A 733 -47.49 -11.74 -26.76
CA ARG A 733 -48.45 -10.78 -27.33
C ARG A 733 -48.95 -9.79 -26.28
N VAL A 734 -49.38 -8.62 -26.76
CA VAL A 734 -50.15 -7.63 -26.00
C VAL A 734 -51.57 -8.17 -25.75
N VAL A 735 -52.11 -7.89 -24.57
CA VAL A 735 -53.47 -8.25 -24.14
C VAL A 735 -54.11 -7.10 -23.36
N SER A 736 -55.44 -7.05 -23.35
CA SER A 736 -56.23 -6.16 -22.51
C SER A 736 -56.22 -6.61 -21.04
N VAL A 737 -56.11 -5.67 -20.10
CA VAL A 737 -55.92 -5.94 -18.66
C VAL A 737 -56.84 -5.07 -17.81
N CYS A 738 -57.48 -5.65 -16.80
CA CYS A 738 -58.27 -4.91 -15.81
C CYS A 738 -57.35 -4.26 -14.76
N THR A 739 -57.77 -3.15 -14.16
CA THR A 739 -56.93 -2.28 -13.30
C THR A 739 -56.24 -2.96 -12.11
N ASP A 740 -56.74 -4.11 -11.64
CA ASP A 740 -56.21 -4.84 -10.50
C ASP A 740 -55.35 -6.07 -10.89
N SER A 741 -55.05 -6.25 -12.19
CA SER A 741 -54.32 -7.42 -12.71
C SER A 741 -52.88 -7.11 -13.13
N ALA A 742 -51.98 -8.09 -13.00
CA ALA A 742 -50.58 -7.95 -13.38
C ALA A 742 -50.39 -7.64 -14.87
N CYS A 743 -49.79 -6.48 -15.17
CA CYS A 743 -49.52 -5.99 -16.53
C CYS A 743 -48.53 -6.88 -17.32
N VAL A 744 -47.69 -7.67 -16.65
CA VAL A 744 -46.80 -8.66 -17.31
C VAL A 744 -47.07 -10.04 -16.73
N LYS A 745 -47.35 -11.02 -17.61
CA LYS A 745 -47.42 -12.43 -17.25
C LYS A 745 -46.43 -13.24 -18.08
N VAL A 746 -45.37 -13.73 -17.44
CA VAL A 746 -44.46 -14.72 -18.03
C VAL A 746 -45.00 -16.12 -17.72
N ASN A 747 -45.22 -16.95 -18.74
CA ASN A 747 -45.60 -18.35 -18.56
C ASN A 747 -44.38 -19.26 -18.74
N HIS A 748 -44.38 -20.38 -18.02
CA HIS A 748 -43.40 -21.47 -18.17
C HIS A 748 -41.94 -21.08 -17.89
N LEU A 749 -41.66 -20.00 -17.16
CA LEU A 749 -40.28 -19.54 -16.91
C LEU A 749 -39.52 -20.55 -16.04
N MET A 750 -40.17 -21.13 -15.04
CA MET A 750 -39.63 -22.29 -14.29
C MET A 750 -39.29 -23.48 -15.20
N GLN A 751 -40.14 -23.78 -16.19
CA GLN A 751 -39.92 -24.91 -17.10
C GLN A 751 -38.73 -24.65 -18.05
N ALA A 752 -38.58 -23.42 -18.54
CA ALA A 752 -37.43 -23.01 -19.33
C ALA A 752 -36.12 -23.05 -18.51
N LEU A 753 -36.15 -22.54 -17.27
CA LEU A 753 -35.01 -22.57 -16.35
C LEU A 753 -34.54 -24.00 -16.03
N GLN A 754 -35.48 -24.94 -15.88
CA GLN A 754 -35.22 -26.35 -15.56
C GLN A 754 -34.86 -27.22 -16.78
N ALA A 755 -35.40 -26.91 -17.97
CA ALA A 755 -35.08 -27.64 -19.20
C ALA A 755 -33.69 -27.25 -19.76
N ASN A 756 -33.22 -26.05 -19.46
CA ASN A 756 -31.88 -25.60 -19.80
C ASN A 756 -30.83 -26.34 -18.94
N ARG A 757 -29.64 -26.60 -19.50
CA ARG A 757 -28.55 -27.15 -18.67
C ARG A 757 -28.07 -26.06 -17.71
N SER A 758 -28.11 -26.35 -16.41
CA SER A 758 -27.44 -25.50 -15.42
C SER A 758 -25.94 -25.61 -15.61
N LEU A 759 -25.22 -24.48 -15.56
CA LEU A 759 -23.76 -24.44 -15.63
C LEU A 759 -23.15 -25.47 -14.66
N SER A 760 -22.33 -26.36 -15.19
CA SER A 760 -21.50 -27.22 -14.35
C SER A 760 -20.30 -26.40 -13.89
N LEU A 761 -20.43 -25.75 -12.74
CA LEU A 761 -19.30 -25.08 -12.11
C LEU A 761 -18.50 -26.12 -11.32
N HIS A 762 -17.29 -26.42 -11.77
CA HIS A 762 -16.37 -27.15 -10.91
C HIS A 762 -16.05 -26.24 -9.73
N LYS A 763 -16.36 -26.72 -8.52
CA LYS A 763 -15.75 -26.18 -7.30
C LYS A 763 -14.26 -26.09 -7.59
N CYS A 764 -13.69 -24.90 -7.43
CA CYS A 764 -12.25 -24.74 -7.62
C CYS A 764 -11.53 -25.85 -6.84
N HIS A 765 -10.59 -26.55 -7.47
CA HIS A 765 -9.74 -27.53 -6.80
C HIS A 765 -8.70 -26.78 -5.94
N VAL A 766 -9.22 -26.02 -4.98
CA VAL A 766 -8.59 -25.84 -3.68
C VAL A 766 -8.20 -27.26 -3.25
N PHE A 767 -6.90 -27.49 -3.06
CA PHE A 767 -6.41 -28.64 -2.30
C PHE A 767 -7.30 -28.77 -1.06
N VAL A 768 -7.74 -29.98 -0.70
CA VAL A 768 -8.62 -30.16 0.46
C VAL A 768 -7.84 -29.80 1.72
N LEU A 769 -7.85 -28.50 2.04
CA LEU A 769 -7.30 -27.91 3.23
C LEU A 769 -8.18 -28.43 4.36
N GLN A 770 -7.64 -29.42 5.07
CA GLN A 770 -8.21 -29.95 6.29
C GLN A 770 -8.52 -28.76 7.21
N LYS A 771 -9.81 -28.42 7.32
CA LYS A 771 -10.24 -27.22 8.04
C LYS A 771 -9.89 -27.42 9.51
N CYS A 772 -9.21 -26.43 10.09
CA CYS A 772 -8.75 -26.50 11.45
C CYS A 772 -9.95 -26.72 12.39
N ARG A 773 -9.87 -27.76 13.22
CA ARG A 773 -10.99 -28.22 14.06
C ARG A 773 -11.10 -27.37 15.33
N VAL A 774 -12.08 -26.49 15.37
CA VAL A 774 -12.24 -25.48 16.44
C VAL A 774 -13.26 -25.91 17.50
N CYS A 775 -12.92 -25.72 18.77
CA CYS A 775 -13.89 -25.66 19.87
C CYS A 775 -14.09 -24.22 20.33
N ILE A 776 -15.33 -23.83 20.64
CA ILE A 776 -15.62 -22.56 21.32
C ILE A 776 -16.03 -22.85 22.77
N ILE A 777 -15.37 -22.20 23.73
CA ILE A 777 -15.66 -22.31 25.17
C ILE A 777 -16.15 -20.95 25.67
N TYR A 778 -17.24 -20.91 26.44
CA TYR A 778 -17.83 -19.65 26.92
C TYR A 778 -18.67 -19.76 28.20
N SER A 779 -18.86 -18.62 28.86
CA SER A 779 -19.62 -18.48 30.13
C SER A 779 -20.74 -17.42 30.09
N CYS A 780 -20.84 -16.64 29.00
CA CYS A 780 -21.76 -15.50 28.87
C CYS A 780 -23.16 -15.91 28.37
N PHE A 781 -24.18 -15.15 28.78
CA PHE A 781 -25.59 -15.47 28.52
C PHE A 781 -26.07 -15.14 27.10
N LEU A 782 -25.51 -14.09 26.48
CA LEU A 782 -25.97 -13.51 25.20
C LEU A 782 -25.35 -14.15 23.93
N GLY A 783 -24.13 -14.70 24.05
CA GLY A 783 -23.48 -15.47 22.98
C GLY A 783 -23.15 -14.73 21.68
N THR A 784 -22.98 -13.40 21.67
CA THR A 784 -22.79 -12.64 20.41
C THR A 784 -21.46 -12.93 19.70
N ASN A 785 -20.35 -13.07 20.44
CA ASN A 785 -19.05 -13.42 19.83
C ASN A 785 -19.04 -14.85 19.27
N LEU A 786 -19.75 -15.78 19.94
CA LEU A 786 -20.00 -17.13 19.44
C LEU A 786 -20.77 -17.11 18.10
N GLU A 787 -21.78 -16.25 17.97
CA GLU A 787 -22.58 -16.09 16.74
C GLU A 787 -21.77 -15.50 15.57
N ALA A 788 -20.89 -14.53 15.85
CA ALA A 788 -19.94 -14.00 14.86
C ALA A 788 -18.95 -15.08 14.36
N LEU A 789 -18.41 -15.90 15.28
CA LEU A 789 -17.51 -17.03 14.95
C LEU A 789 -18.24 -18.13 14.14
N ILE A 790 -19.48 -18.50 14.52
CA ILE A 790 -20.31 -19.43 13.74
C ILE A 790 -20.58 -18.89 12.33
N THR A 791 -20.88 -17.60 12.20
CA THR A 791 -21.18 -16.97 10.91
C THR A 791 -19.95 -16.90 9.99
N SER A 792 -18.75 -16.65 10.57
CA SER A 792 -17.50 -16.67 9.81
C SER A 792 -17.10 -18.08 9.36
N THR A 793 -17.16 -19.07 10.26
CA THR A 793 -16.71 -20.44 9.96
C THR A 793 -17.60 -21.19 8.96
N LYS A 794 -18.86 -20.78 8.81
CA LYS A 794 -19.77 -21.28 7.76
C LYS A 794 -19.39 -20.84 6.33
N LYS A 795 -18.48 -19.88 6.14
CA LYS A 795 -18.04 -19.45 4.80
C LYS A 795 -17.23 -20.56 4.10
N PRO A 796 -17.36 -20.75 2.77
CA PRO A 796 -16.59 -21.78 2.06
C PRO A 796 -15.08 -21.57 2.21
N THR A 797 -14.65 -20.32 2.11
CA THR A 797 -13.27 -19.82 2.26
C THR A 797 -12.73 -19.85 3.70
N SER A 798 -13.53 -20.26 4.70
CA SER A 798 -13.04 -20.43 6.07
C SER A 798 -12.02 -21.55 6.17
N TYR A 799 -10.84 -21.26 6.72
CA TYR A 799 -9.84 -22.25 7.09
C TYR A 799 -10.20 -23.02 8.37
N ALA A 800 -11.18 -22.52 9.13
CA ALA A 800 -11.67 -23.09 10.38
C ALA A 800 -13.04 -23.79 10.22
N GLN A 801 -13.27 -24.84 11.00
CA GLN A 801 -14.57 -25.47 11.19
C GLN A 801 -14.83 -25.66 12.69
N ILE A 802 -15.95 -25.14 13.21
CA ILE A 802 -16.36 -25.42 14.59
C ILE A 802 -16.90 -26.86 14.65
N VAL A 803 -16.27 -27.69 15.47
CA VAL A 803 -16.66 -29.10 15.69
C VAL A 803 -17.37 -29.32 17.03
N LEU A 804 -17.23 -28.37 17.97
CA LEU A 804 -17.75 -28.48 19.32
C LEU A 804 -17.97 -27.08 19.95
N VAL A 805 -19.00 -26.97 20.79
CA VAL A 805 -19.20 -25.83 21.69
C VAL A 805 -19.37 -26.31 23.13
N ILE A 806 -18.51 -25.82 24.04
CA ILE A 806 -18.55 -26.14 25.47
C ILE A 806 -19.05 -24.92 26.26
N SER A 807 -19.98 -25.14 27.19
CA SER A 807 -20.29 -24.14 28.23
C SER A 807 -20.12 -24.71 29.63
N ASN A 808 -19.70 -23.86 30.57
CA ASN A 808 -19.68 -24.18 32.00
C ASN A 808 -20.99 -23.88 32.72
N LYS A 809 -22.08 -23.64 31.96
CA LYS A 809 -23.44 -23.39 32.45
C LYS A 809 -24.45 -24.09 31.55
N ALA A 810 -25.44 -24.76 32.13
CA ALA A 810 -26.58 -25.28 31.39
C ALA A 810 -27.54 -24.14 30.95
N GLY A 811 -28.34 -24.38 29.91
CA GLY A 811 -29.51 -23.56 29.56
C GLY A 811 -29.26 -22.16 28.97
N VAL A 812 -28.00 -21.76 28.75
CA VAL A 812 -27.63 -20.47 28.15
C VAL A 812 -27.90 -20.44 26.64
N GLU A 813 -28.30 -19.28 26.10
CA GLU A 813 -28.78 -19.15 24.70
C GLU A 813 -27.73 -19.52 23.64
N GLY A 814 -26.43 -19.43 23.98
CA GLY A 814 -25.34 -19.88 23.11
C GLY A 814 -25.40 -21.37 22.72
N LEU A 815 -25.93 -22.24 23.59
CA LEU A 815 -26.08 -23.66 23.28
C LEU A 815 -27.18 -23.83 22.23
N ARG A 816 -28.34 -23.20 22.46
CA ARG A 816 -29.47 -23.19 21.52
C ARG A 816 -29.08 -22.61 20.15
N LYS A 817 -28.26 -21.56 20.11
CA LYS A 817 -27.70 -21.00 18.86
C LYS A 817 -26.77 -21.98 18.15
N SER A 818 -25.98 -22.76 18.88
CA SER A 818 -25.07 -23.78 18.34
C SER A 818 -25.82 -25.01 17.82
N GLU A 819 -26.82 -25.48 18.57
CA GLU A 819 -27.74 -26.55 18.21
C GLU A 819 -28.55 -26.19 16.94
N ARG A 820 -29.14 -24.99 16.88
CA ARG A 820 -29.76 -24.43 15.66
C ARG A 820 -28.78 -24.30 14.49
N ALA A 821 -27.48 -24.21 14.75
CA ALA A 821 -26.44 -24.16 13.74
C ALA A 821 -25.93 -25.55 13.30
N GLY A 822 -26.41 -26.64 13.91
CA GLY A 822 -25.97 -28.02 13.64
C GLY A 822 -24.66 -28.42 14.33
N ILE A 823 -24.22 -27.67 15.35
CA ILE A 823 -22.92 -27.86 16.00
C ILE A 823 -23.12 -28.61 17.33
N PRO A 824 -22.36 -29.69 17.60
CA PRO A 824 -22.41 -30.42 18.87
C PRO A 824 -22.16 -29.52 20.09
N THR A 825 -23.00 -29.68 21.12
CA THR A 825 -22.91 -28.96 22.40
C THR A 825 -22.58 -29.91 23.55
N LYS A 826 -21.74 -29.46 24.48
CA LYS A 826 -21.43 -30.15 25.75
C LYS A 826 -21.49 -29.15 26.91
N VAL A 827 -21.98 -29.59 28.07
CA VAL A 827 -21.99 -28.82 29.31
C VAL A 827 -21.06 -29.48 30.32
N VAL A 828 -20.10 -28.72 30.86
CA VAL A 828 -19.16 -29.18 31.88
C VAL A 828 -19.25 -28.21 33.06
N ASP A 829 -20.10 -28.49 34.05
CA ASP A 829 -20.24 -27.57 35.18
C ASP A 829 -19.02 -27.68 36.12
N HIS A 830 -18.22 -26.62 36.11
CA HIS A 830 -17.11 -26.37 37.04
C HIS A 830 -17.41 -26.56 38.53
N LYS A 831 -18.67 -26.56 38.96
CA LYS A 831 -19.08 -26.85 40.35
C LYS A 831 -18.96 -28.33 40.74
N LEU A 832 -18.81 -29.24 39.77
CA LEU A 832 -18.77 -30.69 40.00
C LEU A 832 -17.35 -31.23 40.25
N TYR A 833 -16.35 -30.35 40.37
CA TYR A 833 -14.93 -30.70 40.48
C TYR A 833 -14.32 -30.00 41.69
N ALA A 834 -13.45 -30.69 42.43
CA ALA A 834 -12.85 -30.17 43.66
C ALA A 834 -11.73 -29.15 43.38
N SER A 835 -11.08 -29.26 42.22
CA SER A 835 -10.05 -28.32 41.76
C SER A 835 -10.28 -27.80 40.33
N ARG A 836 -9.67 -26.65 40.04
CA ARG A 836 -9.61 -26.07 38.69
C ARG A 836 -8.92 -27.01 37.70
N THR A 837 -7.89 -27.73 38.13
CA THR A 837 -7.17 -28.71 37.31
C THR A 837 -8.05 -29.91 36.95
N GLU A 838 -8.89 -30.41 37.87
CA GLU A 838 -9.88 -31.46 37.55
C GLU A 838 -10.92 -31.00 36.51
N PHE A 839 -11.44 -29.78 36.68
CA PHE A 839 -12.37 -29.19 35.71
C PHE A 839 -11.73 -29.01 34.33
N ASP A 840 -10.52 -28.45 34.26
CA ASP A 840 -9.81 -28.25 33.00
C ASP A 840 -9.45 -29.60 32.35
N ASN A 841 -9.06 -30.61 33.13
CA ASN A 841 -8.85 -31.99 32.65
C ASN A 841 -10.16 -32.65 32.15
N ALA A 842 -11.32 -32.28 32.69
CA ALA A 842 -12.61 -32.77 32.21
C ALA A 842 -13.00 -32.10 30.87
N VAL A 843 -12.71 -30.80 30.71
CA VAL A 843 -12.84 -30.10 29.42
C VAL A 843 -11.89 -30.71 28.39
N ASP A 844 -10.62 -30.94 28.76
CA ASP A 844 -9.57 -31.51 27.91
C ASP A 844 -9.96 -32.86 27.29
N LYS A 845 -10.55 -33.77 28.07
CA LYS A 845 -11.07 -35.06 27.56
C LYS A 845 -12.16 -34.91 26.49
N VAL A 846 -13.00 -33.87 26.59
CA VAL A 846 -14.05 -33.60 25.58
C VAL A 846 -13.45 -32.93 24.34
N LEU A 847 -12.36 -32.16 24.49
CA LEU A 847 -11.61 -31.63 23.35
C LEU A 847 -10.91 -32.76 22.57
N GLU A 848 -10.40 -33.79 23.27
CA GLU A 848 -9.85 -35.01 22.66
C GLU A 848 -10.93 -35.86 21.97
N GLU A 849 -12.10 -36.07 22.62
CA GLU A 849 -13.27 -36.78 22.06
C GLU A 849 -13.68 -36.22 20.69
N PHE A 850 -13.64 -34.90 20.53
CA PHE A 850 -13.99 -34.21 19.28
C PHE A 850 -12.79 -33.93 18.36
N SER A 851 -11.59 -34.40 18.70
CA SER A 851 -10.35 -34.16 17.95
C SER A 851 -10.15 -32.68 17.63
N VAL A 852 -10.13 -31.83 18.66
CA VAL A 852 -9.98 -30.38 18.54
C VAL A 852 -8.51 -30.02 18.30
N GLU A 853 -8.27 -29.04 17.44
CA GLU A 853 -6.96 -28.52 17.08
C GLU A 853 -6.73 -27.09 17.61
N LEU A 854 -7.81 -26.30 17.78
CA LEU A 854 -7.79 -24.89 18.17
C LEU A 854 -8.98 -24.54 19.08
N ILE A 855 -8.77 -23.64 20.04
CA ILE A 855 -9.76 -23.27 21.08
C ILE A 855 -10.01 -21.76 21.04
N CYS A 856 -11.29 -21.33 21.05
CA CYS A 856 -11.67 -19.92 21.16
C CYS A 856 -12.46 -19.67 22.46
N LEU A 857 -12.02 -18.69 23.26
CA LEU A 857 -12.69 -18.25 24.48
C LEU A 857 -13.66 -17.09 24.17
N ALA A 858 -14.94 -17.41 23.96
CA ALA A 858 -15.96 -16.43 23.56
C ALA A 858 -16.69 -15.81 24.77
N GLY A 859 -15.94 -15.12 25.63
CA GLY A 859 -16.44 -14.65 26.93
C GLY A 859 -16.46 -15.77 27.97
N PHE A 860 -15.31 -16.43 28.14
CA PHE A 860 -15.10 -17.45 29.17
C PHE A 860 -14.50 -16.78 30.42
N MET A 861 -15.37 -16.43 31.38
CA MET A 861 -15.00 -15.63 32.56
C MET A 861 -14.32 -16.48 33.67
N ARG A 862 -13.35 -17.33 33.28
CA ARG A 862 -12.53 -18.16 34.19
C ARG A 862 -11.11 -18.27 33.62
N ILE A 863 -10.12 -18.16 34.50
CA ILE A 863 -8.71 -18.36 34.14
C ILE A 863 -8.46 -19.88 34.02
N LEU A 864 -7.76 -20.33 32.96
CA LEU A 864 -7.40 -21.73 32.72
C LEU A 864 -6.13 -22.12 33.49
N SER A 865 -6.02 -23.34 34.02
CA SER A 865 -4.84 -23.78 34.78
C SER A 865 -3.57 -23.88 33.94
N GLY A 866 -2.42 -23.68 34.57
CA GLY A 866 -1.11 -23.73 33.91
C GLY A 866 -0.84 -25.01 33.10
N PRO A 867 -1.13 -26.22 33.62
CA PRO A 867 -1.00 -27.46 32.86
C PRO A 867 -1.86 -27.48 31.58
N PHE A 868 -3.10 -26.96 31.63
CA PHE A 868 -3.97 -26.87 30.47
C PHE A 868 -3.44 -25.86 29.43
N VAL A 869 -3.03 -24.67 29.88
CA VAL A 869 -2.43 -23.64 29.00
C VAL A 869 -1.13 -24.15 28.36
N LYS A 870 -0.28 -24.86 29.11
CA LYS A 870 0.94 -25.49 28.56
C LYS A 870 0.65 -26.61 27.56
N LYS A 871 -0.41 -27.42 27.75
CA LYS A 871 -0.81 -28.46 26.78
C LYS A 871 -1.31 -27.87 25.47
N TRP A 872 -2.02 -26.75 25.54
CA TRP A 872 -2.64 -26.06 24.40
C TRP A 872 -1.94 -24.75 24.03
N ASP A 873 -0.63 -24.66 24.27
CA ASP A 873 0.16 -23.46 23.93
C ASP A 873 0.11 -23.17 22.42
N GLY A 874 0.02 -21.88 22.06
CA GLY A 874 -0.24 -21.41 20.71
C GLY A 874 -1.58 -21.87 20.09
N LYS A 875 -2.47 -22.51 20.85
CA LYS A 875 -3.76 -23.06 20.36
C LYS A 875 -5.01 -22.52 21.07
N ILE A 876 -4.86 -21.67 22.09
CA ILE A 876 -6.00 -21.00 22.74
C ILE A 876 -6.03 -19.53 22.33
N LEU A 877 -7.16 -19.08 21.80
CA LEU A 877 -7.46 -17.70 21.40
C LEU A 877 -8.43 -17.06 22.40
N ASN A 878 -8.14 -15.84 22.83
CA ASN A 878 -9.04 -15.02 23.64
C ASN A 878 -9.19 -13.62 23.01
N ILE A 879 -10.34 -12.98 23.26
CA ILE A 879 -10.56 -11.57 22.93
C ILE A 879 -10.73 -10.75 24.21
N HIS A 880 -10.13 -9.56 24.21
CA HIS A 880 -10.14 -8.62 25.33
C HIS A 880 -10.71 -7.26 24.89
N PRO A 881 -11.62 -6.64 25.68
CA PRO A 881 -12.35 -5.42 25.31
C PRO A 881 -11.54 -4.11 25.48
N SER A 882 -10.24 -4.14 25.19
CA SER A 882 -9.37 -2.96 25.09
C SER A 882 -8.19 -3.21 24.15
N LEU A 883 -7.40 -2.16 23.88
CA LEU A 883 -6.07 -2.30 23.30
C LEU A 883 -5.08 -2.71 24.40
N LEU A 884 -4.67 -3.98 24.39
CA LEU A 884 -3.58 -4.48 25.22
C LEU A 884 -2.23 -3.93 24.71
N PRO A 885 -1.25 -3.67 25.60
CA PRO A 885 -1.24 -4.01 27.04
C PRO A 885 -1.95 -2.99 27.96
N SER A 886 -2.45 -1.87 27.44
CA SER A 886 -2.77 -0.67 28.24
C SER A 886 -3.85 -0.85 29.32
N PHE A 887 -4.90 -1.65 29.05
CA PHE A 887 -6.03 -1.81 29.98
C PHE A 887 -6.41 -3.29 30.16
N LYS A 888 -5.55 -4.06 30.85
CA LYS A 888 -5.81 -5.45 31.26
C LYS A 888 -7.00 -5.57 32.23
N GLY A 889 -7.58 -6.76 32.32
CA GLY A 889 -8.57 -7.14 33.33
C GLY A 889 -10.03 -6.76 33.01
N ALA A 890 -10.95 -7.30 33.81
CA ALA A 890 -12.38 -7.36 33.49
C ALA A 890 -13.13 -6.00 33.42
N ASN A 891 -12.54 -4.90 33.89
CA ASN A 891 -13.18 -3.58 33.94
C ASN A 891 -12.64 -2.59 32.88
N ALA A 892 -12.06 -3.09 31.78
CA ALA A 892 -11.26 -2.30 30.86
C ALA A 892 -11.97 -1.04 30.30
N HIS A 893 -13.26 -1.11 29.93
CA HIS A 893 -14.02 0.07 29.48
C HIS A 893 -14.10 1.19 30.52
N LYS A 894 -14.20 0.84 31.81
CA LYS A 894 -14.22 1.82 32.90
C LYS A 894 -12.86 2.50 33.05
N LEU A 895 -11.77 1.71 33.03
CA LEU A 895 -10.40 2.22 33.11
C LEU A 895 -10.06 3.14 31.93
N VAL A 896 -10.56 2.83 30.72
CA VAL A 896 -10.44 3.68 29.52
C VAL A 896 -11.07 5.06 29.74
N LEU A 897 -12.28 5.11 30.29
CA LEU A 897 -12.99 6.37 30.57
C LEU A 897 -12.34 7.14 31.72
N GLU A 898 -11.93 6.47 32.79
CA GLU A 898 -11.22 7.07 33.92
C GLU A 898 -9.85 7.63 33.53
N ALA A 899 -9.16 7.03 32.56
CA ALA A 899 -7.91 7.53 31.99
C ALA A 899 -8.08 8.67 30.97
N GLY A 900 -9.31 9.03 30.59
CA GLY A 900 -9.59 10.13 29.67
C GLY A 900 -9.07 9.95 28.23
N VAL A 901 -8.64 8.74 27.86
CA VAL A 901 -8.02 8.49 26.55
C VAL A 901 -9.06 8.61 25.42
N ARG A 902 -8.62 9.07 24.25
CA ARG A 902 -9.51 9.32 23.10
C ARG A 902 -9.63 8.15 22.11
N VAL A 903 -8.86 7.08 22.33
CA VAL A 903 -8.87 5.85 21.54
C VAL A 903 -8.80 4.64 22.48
N THR A 904 -9.58 3.62 22.20
CA THR A 904 -9.50 2.27 22.77
C THR A 904 -9.68 1.26 21.63
N GLY A 905 -10.18 0.05 21.89
CA GLY A 905 -10.40 -0.96 20.87
C GLY A 905 -10.73 -2.32 21.47
N CYS A 906 -10.49 -3.38 20.71
CA CYS A 906 -10.40 -4.75 21.22
C CYS A 906 -9.10 -5.42 20.74
N THR A 907 -8.66 -6.44 21.47
CA THR A 907 -7.46 -7.23 21.17
C THR A 907 -7.76 -8.71 21.14
N VAL A 908 -7.40 -9.40 20.05
CA VAL A 908 -7.36 -10.86 20.00
C VAL A 908 -5.92 -11.32 20.21
N HIS A 909 -5.72 -12.25 21.13
CA HIS A 909 -4.41 -12.74 21.53
C HIS A 909 -4.43 -14.24 21.82
N PHE A 910 -3.25 -14.87 21.77
CA PHE A 910 -3.07 -16.20 22.35
C PHE A 910 -3.15 -16.12 23.88
N VAL A 911 -3.68 -17.16 24.54
CA VAL A 911 -3.70 -17.22 26.02
C VAL A 911 -2.35 -17.71 26.56
N ALA A 912 -1.87 -17.03 27.61
CA ALA A 912 -0.68 -17.40 28.37
C ALA A 912 -1.05 -17.67 29.84
N GLU A 913 -0.09 -18.11 30.67
CA GLU A 913 -0.33 -18.34 32.10
C GLU A 913 -0.57 -17.03 32.88
N GLU A 914 0.02 -15.91 32.43
CA GLU A 914 -0.33 -14.58 32.91
C GLU A 914 -1.54 -14.03 32.13
N VAL A 915 -2.51 -13.49 32.87
CA VAL A 915 -3.75 -12.91 32.34
C VAL A 915 -3.44 -11.73 31.41
N ASP A 916 -4.09 -11.73 30.24
CA ASP A 916 -4.00 -10.70 29.19
C ASP A 916 -2.56 -10.36 28.76
N ALA A 917 -1.63 -11.32 28.88
CA ALA A 917 -0.20 -11.15 28.59
C ALA A 917 0.29 -11.89 27.33
N GLY A 918 -0.53 -12.80 26.78
CA GLY A 918 -0.16 -13.63 25.65
C GLY A 918 -0.13 -12.87 24.32
N ALA A 919 0.45 -13.50 23.31
CA ALA A 919 0.91 -12.80 22.11
C ALA A 919 -0.24 -12.29 21.23
N ILE A 920 -0.18 -11.01 20.85
CA ILE A 920 -1.24 -10.28 20.13
C ILE A 920 -1.30 -10.68 18.66
N ILE A 921 -2.49 -11.08 18.19
CA ILE A 921 -2.75 -11.54 16.82
C ILE A 921 -3.39 -10.44 15.97
N PHE A 922 -4.37 -9.75 16.54
CA PHE A 922 -5.16 -8.74 15.84
C PHE A 922 -5.68 -7.70 16.84
N GLN A 923 -5.74 -6.43 16.42
CA GLN A 923 -6.31 -5.33 17.19
C GLN A 923 -7.16 -4.46 16.28
N GLU A 924 -8.30 -4.00 16.79
CA GLU A 924 -9.17 -3.06 16.08
C GLU A 924 -9.44 -1.85 16.99
N ALA A 925 -9.10 -0.64 16.50
CA ALA A 925 -9.20 0.59 17.27
C ALA A 925 -10.59 1.22 17.18
N VAL A 926 -11.05 1.79 18.30
CA VAL A 926 -12.38 2.37 18.48
C VAL A 926 -12.25 3.75 19.15
N PRO A 927 -12.85 4.82 18.60
CA PRO A 927 -12.75 6.16 19.17
C PRO A 927 -13.63 6.33 20.42
N VAL A 928 -13.09 7.05 21.40
CA VAL A 928 -13.80 7.46 22.63
C VAL A 928 -14.28 8.90 22.46
N LYS A 929 -15.59 9.10 22.55
CA LYS A 929 -16.27 10.38 22.39
C LYS A 929 -16.42 11.09 23.74
N VAL A 930 -16.55 12.42 23.69
CA VAL A 930 -16.85 13.22 24.88
C VAL A 930 -18.28 12.87 25.31
N GLY A 931 -18.45 12.37 26.55
CA GLY A 931 -19.74 11.95 27.08
C GLY A 931 -20.11 10.47 26.86
N ASP A 932 -19.20 9.62 26.37
CA ASP A 932 -19.42 8.17 26.36
C ASP A 932 -19.60 7.63 27.80
N THR A 933 -20.62 6.80 28.01
CA THR A 933 -20.74 5.92 29.18
C THR A 933 -20.10 4.55 28.92
N VAL A 934 -19.91 3.75 29.97
CA VAL A 934 -19.38 2.37 29.87
C VAL A 934 -20.20 1.53 28.89
N GLU A 935 -21.51 1.69 28.89
CA GLU A 935 -22.46 0.96 28.03
C GLU A 935 -22.27 1.37 26.57
N THR A 936 -22.34 2.68 26.28
CA THR A 936 -22.21 3.22 24.90
C THR A 936 -20.83 3.00 24.27
N LEU A 937 -19.80 2.82 25.10
CA LEU A 937 -18.46 2.42 24.68
C LEU A 937 -18.38 0.90 24.48
N SER A 938 -18.99 0.11 25.36
CA SER A 938 -19.01 -1.35 25.27
C SER A 938 -19.73 -1.84 24.02
N GLU A 939 -20.86 -1.25 23.65
CA GLU A 939 -21.57 -1.58 22.40
C GLU A 939 -20.69 -1.33 21.17
N ARG A 940 -19.94 -0.22 21.16
CA ARG A 940 -19.06 0.16 20.05
C ARG A 940 -17.81 -0.73 19.95
N VAL A 941 -17.23 -1.14 21.08
CA VAL A 941 -16.13 -2.11 21.11
C VAL A 941 -16.62 -3.50 20.72
N LYS A 942 -17.82 -3.91 21.14
CA LYS A 942 -18.45 -5.18 20.79
C LYS A 942 -18.69 -5.33 19.28
N GLU A 943 -19.00 -4.26 18.55
CA GLU A 943 -19.01 -4.31 17.07
C GLU A 943 -17.64 -4.62 16.47
N ALA A 944 -16.56 -4.07 17.05
CA ALA A 944 -15.19 -4.37 16.66
C ALA A 944 -14.81 -5.81 17.04
N GLU A 945 -15.25 -6.32 18.20
CA GLU A 945 -15.05 -7.73 18.57
C GLU A 945 -15.65 -8.70 17.54
N HIS A 946 -16.80 -8.38 16.96
CA HIS A 946 -17.47 -9.21 15.94
C HIS A 946 -16.70 -9.24 14.60
N ARG A 947 -15.77 -8.32 14.38
CA ARG A 947 -14.89 -8.26 13.19
C ARG A 947 -13.50 -8.83 13.50
N ALA A 948 -12.90 -8.39 14.60
CA ALA A 948 -11.56 -8.78 15.04
C ALA A 948 -11.46 -10.27 15.39
N PHE A 949 -12.38 -10.83 16.19
CA PHE A 949 -12.26 -12.23 16.63
C PHE A 949 -12.32 -13.22 15.45
N PRO A 950 -13.28 -13.10 14.51
CA PRO A 950 -13.30 -13.99 13.37
C PRO A 950 -12.14 -13.78 12.38
N ALA A 951 -11.60 -12.56 12.24
CA ALA A 951 -10.41 -12.31 11.43
C ALA A 951 -9.17 -13.02 12.00
N ALA A 952 -8.91 -12.86 13.30
CA ALA A 952 -7.83 -13.53 14.01
C ALA A 952 -7.94 -15.07 13.95
N LEU A 953 -9.16 -15.62 14.05
CA LEU A 953 -9.40 -17.05 13.89
C LEU A 953 -8.94 -17.55 12.51
N GLN A 954 -9.27 -16.84 11.41
CA GLN A 954 -8.85 -17.26 10.07
C GLN A 954 -7.33 -17.14 9.87
N LEU A 955 -6.68 -16.13 10.47
CA LEU A 955 -5.23 -15.96 10.42
C LEU A 955 -4.48 -17.12 11.11
N VAL A 956 -5.00 -17.64 12.22
CA VAL A 956 -4.39 -18.79 12.91
C VAL A 956 -4.77 -20.12 12.26
N ALA A 957 -6.03 -20.32 11.89
CA ALA A 957 -6.51 -21.54 11.24
C ALA A 957 -5.91 -21.79 9.85
N SER A 958 -5.51 -20.73 9.12
CA SER A 958 -4.75 -20.84 7.86
C SER A 958 -3.26 -21.14 8.06
N GLY A 959 -2.76 -21.11 9.30
CA GLY A 959 -1.33 -21.18 9.59
C GLY A 959 -0.54 -19.94 9.16
N ALA A 960 -1.19 -18.85 8.76
CA ALA A 960 -0.53 -17.57 8.48
C ALA A 960 0.07 -16.95 9.76
N VAL A 961 -0.58 -17.17 10.90
CA VAL A 961 -0.16 -16.73 12.23
C VAL A 961 0.03 -17.91 13.17
N ARG A 962 1.16 -17.96 13.87
CA ARG A 962 1.47 -18.96 14.92
C ARG A 962 2.32 -18.35 16.03
N VAL A 963 2.30 -18.95 17.22
CA VAL A 963 3.31 -18.68 18.24
C VAL A 963 4.63 -19.35 17.82
N GLY A 964 5.73 -18.62 17.93
CA GLY A 964 7.09 -19.12 17.74
C GLY A 964 7.88 -19.19 19.03
N GLU A 965 9.17 -19.53 18.92
CA GLU A 965 10.06 -19.64 20.08
C GLU A 965 10.11 -18.36 20.91
N ALA A 966 10.16 -18.51 22.24
CA ALA A 966 10.02 -17.45 23.23
C ALA A 966 8.69 -16.64 23.14
N GLY A 967 7.60 -17.27 22.69
CA GLY A 967 6.23 -16.75 22.89
C GLY A 967 5.85 -15.55 22.02
N ARG A 968 6.60 -15.26 20.95
CA ARG A 968 6.29 -14.17 20.00
C ARG A 968 5.47 -14.66 18.82
N VAL A 969 4.66 -13.79 18.24
CA VAL A 969 3.89 -14.11 17.02
C VAL A 969 4.81 -14.16 15.80
N CYS A 970 4.78 -15.28 15.08
CA CYS A 970 5.45 -15.47 13.80
C CYS A 970 4.43 -15.47 12.66
N TRP A 971 4.69 -14.65 11.65
CA TRP A 971 3.89 -14.52 10.43
C TRP A 971 4.52 -15.34 9.30
N ASN A 972 3.80 -16.33 8.78
CA ASN A 972 4.23 -17.13 7.63
C ASN A 972 3.94 -16.37 6.34
N VAL A 973 4.84 -15.46 5.95
CA VAL A 973 4.74 -14.71 4.69
C VAL A 973 5.07 -15.64 3.50
N LYS A 974 4.09 -16.45 3.09
CA LYS A 974 4.02 -16.95 1.71
C LYS A 974 3.31 -15.91 0.87
N GLU A 975 4.05 -15.29 -0.05
CA GLU A 975 3.57 -14.22 -0.90
C GLU A 975 2.41 -14.70 -1.81
N LYS A 976 1.25 -14.07 -1.63
CA LYS A 976 0.19 -13.92 -2.63
C LYS A 976 -0.42 -12.52 -2.45
N TYR A 977 0.34 -11.52 -2.88
CA TYR A 977 -0.08 -10.14 -3.08
C TYR A 977 -0.15 -9.85 -4.58
#